data_AF-A0A1V5TS61-F1
#
_entry.id   AF-A0A1V5TS61-F1
#
_cell.length_a   1.000
_cell.length_b   1.000
_cell.length_c   1.000
_cell.angle_alpha   90.00
_cell.angle_beta   90.00
_cell.angle_gamma   90.00
#
_symmetry.space_group_name_H-M   'P 1'
#
loop_
_entity.id
_entity.type
_entity.pdbx_description
1 polymer ?
#
loop_
_entity_poly.entity_id
_entity_poly.type
_entity_poly.pdbx_seq_one_letter_code
_entity_poly.pdbx_strand_id
1 'polypeptide(L)'
;MKPDNKTTFWSKYKKYLILSFILLGFLLTVIITPGIMEGTNTQAGSLPTWQVNNPVSKVFVMDNIPPTAGSLAAGNSTVPDAYLDDPAIDTLLLMMRTQGIYLYKTATHPDGIVGSNDIVIIKGSFQWDFRNTTSTDRIKGLVWQILQHPDGFTGEILVGDNTQWAPIGEDDNNSEDPNQCILDVINTFHSKGYPVYLFRWADIMYNVVTEYSKGDYNNGYTYDPATKISYPKFKSPSGNHYISLRYGIWNSNTHTYDHDRLCLVDFPVLKAHGWTGATLAIKNWVGVLTVAYQNERYGGGDPMHFNYMFGEFALPARVMQVTYPKLTIIDAAWTNPERNYGNIAVQLNMLLGSTDPFAASWYAAKYMLTPVAYYPERTNPDNVGGLYNKCLNNWINCMHDSGFAVTKDSSEISVYDRSVLSAPSVFNLTVNVSDGWNMVSVPGLNPNGMGLGNWWPNRLGDVFKFGNGYEPITTTTPGTGYWMMNNGAQTYNYPAIQIVPHNPINAVAGWNMIGGYELSVASAGITTVPPGLKNGIIYKLSNGYQPATTIDPGYGYWINLTDAGQIIIPETMAKREKSAEWFPQDWPKILLTDNQGRNYTLYCGQDNADLSQYELPPAPPEGMFDVRFETNKIAEKLGTEIKKIHLSGVAYPLTIRTEGIDIRLTDDMGKVLKSNLKSGEELTINDATIKKIGVSSAELPREYSLDQNYPNPFNPTTTIQFATPKDAQLKINIYNILGENVLTIAENTYEAGYHKVTFNASSLPSGIYIYSLENSDPTLKSEQRFIQARKMVLIK
;
A
#
# COMPACT_ATOMS: atom_id res chain seq x y z
N MET A 1 -94.28 4.09 13.19
CA MET A 1 -94.80 5.46 13.44
C MET A 1 -93.94 6.10 14.53
N LYS A 2 -93.31 7.25 14.26
CA LYS A 2 -92.93 8.26 15.28
C LYS A 2 -94.23 8.86 15.89
N PRO A 3 -94.28 9.64 17.00
CA PRO A 3 -93.21 10.50 17.60
C PRO A 3 -93.19 10.63 19.16
N ASP A 4 -92.14 11.26 19.70
CA ASP A 4 -92.12 12.46 20.59
C ASP A 4 -90.78 12.55 21.37
N ASN A 5 -89.88 13.52 21.17
CA ASN A 5 -89.86 14.99 21.40
C ASN A 5 -89.46 15.44 22.83
N LYS A 6 -88.26 16.05 22.89
CA LYS A 6 -87.84 17.23 23.69
C LYS A 6 -87.64 17.00 25.20
N THR A 7 -86.69 17.58 25.93
CA THR A 7 -85.63 18.61 25.76
C THR A 7 -84.98 18.73 27.15
N THR A 8 -83.67 19.03 27.25
CA THR A 8 -83.07 20.11 28.09
C THR A 8 -81.61 19.80 28.46
N PHE A 9 -80.66 20.45 27.75
CA PHE A 9 -79.32 20.72 28.32
C PHE A 9 -78.57 21.89 27.61
N TRP A 10 -79.00 22.29 26.41
CA TRP A 10 -78.24 23.22 25.55
C TRP A 10 -78.61 24.72 25.62
N SER A 11 -79.23 25.24 26.67
CA SER A 11 -79.56 26.68 26.73
C SER A 11 -78.65 27.55 27.62
N LYS A 12 -77.62 26.98 28.29
CA LYS A 12 -76.81 27.74 29.26
C LYS A 12 -75.38 28.13 28.84
N TYR A 13 -74.89 27.74 27.65
CA TYR A 13 -73.50 28.02 27.22
C TYR A 13 -73.35 29.00 26.04
N LYS A 14 -74.37 29.81 25.74
CA LYS A 14 -74.33 30.78 24.63
C LYS A 14 -73.96 32.23 25.00
N LYS A 15 -73.56 32.50 26.26
CA LYS A 15 -73.25 33.88 26.72
C LYS A 15 -71.78 34.17 27.04
N TYR A 16 -70.87 33.20 26.93
CA TYR A 16 -69.41 33.43 27.08
C TYR A 16 -68.63 33.41 25.77
N LEU A 17 -69.31 33.38 24.61
CA LEU A 17 -68.66 33.23 23.30
C LEU A 17 -68.83 34.45 22.37
N ILE A 18 -69.07 35.63 22.94
CA ILE A 18 -69.27 36.89 22.18
C ILE A 18 -68.19 37.95 22.52
N LEU A 19 -67.17 37.62 23.31
CA LEU A 19 -66.06 38.54 23.61
C LEU A 19 -64.68 38.09 23.10
N SER A 20 -64.59 37.02 22.30
CA SER A 20 -63.31 36.55 21.72
C SER A 20 -63.24 36.67 20.19
N PHE A 21 -64.27 37.23 19.55
CA PHE A 21 -64.38 37.29 18.08
C PHE A 21 -63.87 38.57 17.41
N ILE A 22 -63.07 39.40 18.09
CA ILE A 22 -62.49 40.63 17.49
C ILE A 22 -60.95 40.58 17.37
N LEU A 23 -60.28 39.49 17.79
CA LEU A 23 -58.82 39.37 17.66
C LEU A 23 -58.33 38.25 16.75
N LEU A 24 -59.23 37.65 15.95
CA LEU A 24 -58.90 36.58 15.00
C LEU A 24 -59.37 36.93 13.57
N GLY A 25 -59.04 38.15 13.14
CA GLY A 25 -59.50 38.72 11.87
C GLY A 25 -58.39 39.29 11.01
N PHE A 26 -57.18 38.74 11.05
CA PHE A 26 -56.14 38.98 10.04
C PHE A 26 -55.13 37.82 10.06
N LEU A 27 -55.44 36.78 9.28
CA LEU A 27 -54.53 35.94 8.48
C LEU A 27 -55.27 34.62 8.18
N LEU A 28 -56.11 34.66 7.14
CA LEU A 28 -56.78 33.48 6.59
C LEU A 28 -56.85 33.65 5.06
N THR A 29 -55.89 33.06 4.37
CA THR A 29 -55.97 32.51 3.02
C THR A 29 -54.93 31.38 3.04
N VAL A 30 -55.25 30.09 2.91
CA VAL A 30 -55.86 29.43 1.76
C VAL A 30 -56.42 28.05 2.19
N ILE A 31 -57.68 27.79 1.81
CA ILE A 31 -58.33 26.54 1.38
C ILE A 31 -57.84 25.21 1.99
N ILE A 32 -58.71 24.60 2.83
CA ILE A 32 -58.67 23.18 3.22
C ILE A 32 -59.16 22.34 2.03
N THR A 33 -58.28 21.49 1.49
CA THR A 33 -58.64 20.26 0.77
C THR A 33 -58.39 19.08 1.72
N PRO A 34 -59.24 18.03 1.76
CA PRO A 34 -58.95 16.83 2.52
C PRO A 34 -57.90 16.02 1.75
N GLY A 35 -56.62 16.27 2.06
CA GLY A 35 -55.49 15.55 1.52
C GLY A 35 -55.20 14.30 2.37
N ILE A 36 -55.19 13.17 1.69
CA ILE A 36 -54.47 11.96 2.09
C ILE A 36 -53.06 12.40 2.50
N MET A 37 -52.66 12.21 3.77
CA MET A 37 -51.26 12.28 4.16
C MET A 37 -50.58 10.99 3.70
N GLU A 38 -50.32 10.91 2.40
CA GLU A 38 -49.20 10.12 1.87
C GLU A 38 -47.93 10.70 2.47
N GLY A 39 -47.08 9.82 2.99
CA GLY A 39 -45.84 10.18 3.68
C GLY A 39 -45.04 11.17 2.86
N THR A 40 -44.78 12.33 3.45
CA THR A 40 -43.80 13.26 2.90
C THR A 40 -42.45 12.54 2.88
N ASN A 41 -41.95 12.28 1.66
CA ASN A 41 -40.55 11.97 1.39
C ASN A 41 -39.67 13.08 1.98
N THR A 42 -39.38 12.99 3.27
CA THR A 42 -38.22 13.65 3.85
C THR A 42 -37.04 12.86 3.32
N GLN A 43 -36.37 13.39 2.29
CA GLN A 43 -35.05 12.90 1.91
C GLN A 43 -34.19 12.96 3.16
N ALA A 44 -33.95 11.81 3.79
CA ALA A 44 -32.92 11.68 4.78
C ALA A 44 -31.62 12.19 4.12
N GLY A 45 -30.95 13.15 4.76
CA GLY A 45 -29.65 13.59 4.28
C GLY A 45 -28.70 12.39 4.14
N SER A 46 -27.69 12.50 3.27
CA SER A 46 -26.67 11.47 3.11
C SER A 46 -26.12 11.04 4.48
N LEU A 47 -25.99 9.74 4.68
CA LEU A 47 -25.50 9.19 5.95
C LEU A 47 -24.08 9.70 6.24
N PRO A 48 -23.78 10.22 7.44
CA PRO A 48 -22.47 10.79 7.73
C PRO A 48 -21.38 9.72 7.77
N THR A 49 -20.27 9.97 7.09
CA THR A 49 -19.09 9.11 7.06
C THR A 49 -17.87 9.82 7.64
N TRP A 50 -16.93 9.05 8.18
CA TRP A 50 -15.67 9.57 8.71
C TRP A 50 -14.66 8.43 8.87
N GLN A 51 -13.37 8.78 8.95
CA GLN A 51 -12.30 7.81 9.16
C GLN A 51 -11.48 8.19 10.39
N VAL A 52 -11.03 7.17 11.11
CA VAL A 52 -10.20 7.26 12.31
C VAL A 52 -8.92 6.47 12.04
N ASN A 53 -7.78 6.97 12.55
CA ASN A 53 -6.53 6.22 12.51
C ASN A 53 -6.60 5.03 13.47
N ASN A 54 -6.39 3.81 12.96
CA ASN A 54 -6.47 2.55 13.73
C ASN A 54 -7.82 2.38 14.46
N PRO A 55 -8.94 2.28 13.73
CA PRO A 55 -10.25 2.18 14.36
C PRO A 55 -10.41 0.85 15.11
N VAL A 56 -11.10 0.88 16.25
CA VAL A 56 -11.56 -0.33 16.96
C VAL A 56 -12.62 -1.02 16.11
N SER A 57 -13.53 -0.24 15.51
CA SER A 57 -14.66 -0.77 14.75
C SER A 57 -14.85 -0.08 13.41
N LYS A 58 -15.29 -0.86 12.42
CA LYS A 58 -15.63 -0.36 11.08
C LYS A 58 -17.12 -0.55 10.83
N VAL A 59 -17.78 0.48 10.36
CA VAL A 59 -19.21 0.47 10.01
C VAL A 59 -19.34 0.83 8.54
N PHE A 60 -20.14 0.06 7.81
CA PHE A 60 -20.37 0.22 6.38
C PHE A 60 -21.81 0.60 6.17
N VAL A 61 -22.05 1.74 5.54
CA VAL A 61 -23.39 2.34 5.45
C VAL A 61 -23.75 2.58 4.00
N MET A 62 -25.01 2.32 3.68
CA MET A 62 -25.55 2.54 2.35
C MET A 62 -26.87 3.26 2.48
N ASP A 63 -26.93 4.51 2.03
CA ASP A 63 -28.16 5.15 1.63
C ASP A 63 -28.53 4.69 0.21
N ASN A 64 -29.81 4.77 -0.17
CA ASN A 64 -30.29 4.40 -1.52
C ASN A 64 -29.83 2.99 -1.97
N ILE A 65 -30.15 1.97 -1.18
CA ILE A 65 -29.80 0.59 -1.50
C ILE A 65 -30.27 0.18 -2.91
N PRO A 66 -29.48 -0.61 -3.66
CA PRO A 66 -29.92 -1.17 -4.93
C PRO A 66 -31.19 -2.02 -4.80
N PRO A 67 -32.05 -2.04 -5.85
CA PRO A 67 -33.19 -2.94 -5.88
C PRO A 67 -32.73 -4.42 -5.81
N THR A 68 -33.58 -5.29 -5.27
CA THR A 68 -33.38 -6.75 -5.27
C THR A 68 -33.36 -7.27 -6.71
N ALA A 69 -32.66 -8.39 -6.94
CA ALA A 69 -32.74 -9.10 -8.21
C ALA A 69 -34.13 -9.73 -8.46
N GLY A 70 -34.96 -9.81 -7.42
CA GLY A 70 -36.36 -10.24 -7.48
C GLY A 70 -36.75 -11.10 -6.27
N SER A 71 -37.95 -10.91 -5.75
CA SER A 71 -38.48 -11.73 -4.65
C SER A 71 -38.86 -13.14 -5.13
N LEU A 72 -38.92 -14.10 -4.19
CA LEU A 72 -39.09 -15.53 -4.46
C LEU A 72 -40.48 -16.03 -4.05
N ALA A 73 -40.96 -17.05 -4.76
CA ALA A 73 -42.14 -17.81 -4.38
C ALA A 73 -41.78 -19.13 -3.68
N ALA A 74 -42.66 -19.63 -2.83
CA ALA A 74 -42.50 -20.87 -2.07
C ALA A 74 -42.01 -22.06 -2.93
N GLY A 75 -40.88 -22.66 -2.54
CA GLY A 75 -40.43 -23.96 -3.04
C GLY A 75 -40.11 -24.02 -4.54
N ASN A 76 -39.91 -22.85 -5.18
CA ASN A 76 -39.72 -22.78 -6.61
C ASN A 76 -38.27 -23.13 -7.01
N SER A 77 -38.02 -24.40 -7.36
CA SER A 77 -36.72 -24.87 -7.85
C SER A 77 -36.32 -24.33 -9.23
N THR A 78 -37.27 -23.77 -9.99
CA THR A 78 -37.04 -23.22 -11.34
C THR A 78 -36.49 -21.80 -11.36
N VAL A 79 -36.43 -21.13 -10.20
CA VAL A 79 -35.84 -19.80 -10.08
C VAL A 79 -34.38 -19.85 -10.57
N PRO A 80 -33.98 -19.04 -11.57
CA PRO A 80 -32.59 -18.98 -11.99
C PRO A 80 -31.69 -18.47 -10.85
N ASP A 81 -30.46 -18.98 -10.76
CA ASP A 81 -29.55 -18.64 -9.66
C ASP A 81 -29.22 -17.13 -9.60
N ALA A 82 -29.29 -16.42 -10.73
CA ALA A 82 -29.17 -14.96 -10.82
C ALA A 82 -30.34 -14.17 -10.19
N TYR A 83 -31.34 -14.84 -9.59
CA TYR A 83 -32.39 -14.21 -8.77
C TYR A 83 -32.18 -14.50 -7.27
N LEU A 84 -31.17 -15.31 -6.92
CA LEU A 84 -30.81 -15.63 -5.54
C LEU A 84 -29.80 -14.61 -4.98
N ASP A 85 -29.13 -13.86 -5.83
CA ASP A 85 -28.29 -12.73 -5.43
C ASP A 85 -29.13 -11.54 -4.91
N ASP A 86 -28.45 -10.65 -4.20
CA ASP A 86 -29.02 -9.38 -3.78
C ASP A 86 -27.97 -8.28 -3.96
N PRO A 87 -28.18 -7.35 -4.91
CA PRO A 87 -27.18 -6.33 -5.21
C PRO A 87 -26.81 -5.43 -4.03
N ALA A 88 -27.68 -5.24 -3.02
CA ALA A 88 -27.31 -4.44 -1.84
C ALA A 88 -26.42 -5.23 -0.87
N ILE A 89 -26.69 -6.52 -0.66
CA ILE A 89 -25.79 -7.41 0.09
C ILE A 89 -24.44 -7.50 -0.61
N ASP A 90 -24.43 -7.73 -1.93
CA ASP A 90 -23.20 -7.84 -2.70
C ASP A 90 -22.36 -6.57 -2.61
N THR A 91 -23.00 -5.42 -2.75
CA THR A 91 -22.35 -4.11 -2.62
C THR A 91 -21.82 -3.89 -1.20
N LEU A 92 -22.60 -4.24 -0.17
CA LEU A 92 -22.18 -4.11 1.23
C LEU A 92 -20.95 -4.98 1.52
N LEU A 93 -20.98 -6.25 1.12
CA LEU A 93 -19.85 -7.18 1.31
C LEU A 93 -18.62 -6.74 0.50
N LEU A 94 -18.82 -6.15 -0.68
CA LEU A 94 -17.73 -5.57 -1.46
C LEU A 94 -17.09 -4.37 -0.74
N MET A 95 -17.90 -3.48 -0.13
CA MET A 95 -17.39 -2.36 0.68
C MET A 95 -16.58 -2.87 1.88
N MET A 96 -17.08 -3.90 2.54
CA MET A 96 -16.37 -4.56 3.65
C MET A 96 -15.02 -5.11 3.19
N ARG A 97 -15.01 -5.78 2.04
CA ARG A 97 -13.81 -6.36 1.42
C ARG A 97 -12.77 -5.30 1.09
N THR A 98 -13.15 -4.15 0.51
CA THR A 98 -12.17 -3.09 0.18
C THR A 98 -11.50 -2.49 1.42
N GLN A 99 -12.12 -2.66 2.59
CA GLN A 99 -11.57 -2.24 3.88
C GLN A 99 -11.03 -3.42 4.71
N GLY A 100 -10.73 -4.56 4.07
CA GLY A 100 -10.03 -5.69 4.67
C GLY A 100 -10.90 -6.62 5.53
N ILE A 101 -12.22 -6.54 5.44
CA ILE A 101 -13.15 -7.46 6.11
C ILE A 101 -13.73 -8.42 5.07
N TYR A 102 -13.43 -9.71 5.20
CA TYR A 102 -13.79 -10.72 4.21
C TYR A 102 -14.91 -11.62 4.73
N LEU A 103 -15.94 -11.86 3.91
CA LEU A 103 -16.98 -12.83 4.25
C LEU A 103 -16.41 -14.24 4.39
N TYR A 104 -15.49 -14.64 3.52
CA TYR A 104 -15.00 -16.02 3.43
C TYR A 104 -13.71 -16.22 4.22
N LYS A 105 -13.69 -17.20 5.12
CA LYS A 105 -12.51 -17.68 5.81
C LYS A 105 -11.79 -18.70 4.92
N THR A 106 -10.64 -18.31 4.39
CA THR A 106 -9.86 -19.07 3.40
C THR A 106 -8.40 -19.15 3.81
N ALA A 107 -7.60 -19.98 3.15
CA ALA A 107 -6.15 -20.02 3.42
C ALA A 107 -5.46 -18.65 3.24
N THR A 108 -5.93 -17.82 2.30
CA THR A 108 -5.40 -16.46 2.07
C THR A 108 -6.03 -15.40 2.98
N HIS A 109 -7.20 -15.68 3.56
CA HIS A 109 -7.91 -14.79 4.47
C HIS A 109 -8.35 -15.58 5.72
N PRO A 110 -7.42 -15.94 6.61
CA PRO A 110 -7.71 -16.79 7.77
C PRO A 110 -8.64 -16.12 8.80
N ASP A 111 -8.75 -14.80 8.76
CA ASP A 111 -9.63 -14.00 9.63
C ASP A 111 -11.02 -13.74 9.01
N GLY A 112 -11.36 -14.41 7.90
CA GLY A 112 -12.69 -14.30 7.29
C GLY A 112 -13.81 -14.79 8.22
N ILE A 113 -15.04 -14.34 7.92
CA ILE A 113 -16.20 -14.51 8.82
C ILE A 113 -16.74 -15.94 8.80
N VAL A 114 -16.93 -16.53 7.61
CA VAL A 114 -17.58 -17.82 7.40
C VAL A 114 -16.60 -18.79 6.74
N GLY A 115 -16.32 -19.91 7.40
CA GLY A 115 -15.60 -21.05 6.84
C GLY A 115 -16.47 -21.94 5.95
N SER A 116 -15.81 -22.68 5.06
CA SER A 116 -16.48 -23.58 4.10
C SER A 116 -17.32 -24.68 4.74
N ASN A 117 -16.97 -25.13 5.95
CA ASN A 117 -17.64 -26.22 6.66
C ASN A 117 -18.35 -25.77 7.95
N ASP A 118 -18.59 -24.47 8.10
CA ASP A 118 -19.23 -23.88 9.27
C ASP A 118 -20.72 -24.18 9.31
N ILE A 119 -21.26 -24.26 10.53
CA ILE A 119 -22.68 -24.17 10.79
C ILE A 119 -23.01 -22.70 11.01
N VAL A 120 -23.69 -22.11 10.04
CA VAL A 120 -24.03 -20.68 10.05
C VAL A 120 -25.44 -20.50 10.60
N ILE A 121 -25.60 -19.69 11.63
CA ILE A 121 -26.92 -19.31 12.15
C ILE A 121 -27.17 -17.85 11.79
N ILE A 122 -28.13 -17.61 10.90
CA ILE A 122 -28.59 -16.27 10.53
C ILE A 122 -29.82 -15.94 11.37
N LYS A 123 -29.70 -14.89 12.19
CA LYS A 123 -30.71 -14.50 13.16
C LYS A 123 -31.44 -13.26 12.66
N GLY A 124 -32.66 -13.45 12.14
CA GLY A 124 -33.53 -12.36 11.70
C GLY A 124 -34.61 -11.99 12.72
N SER A 125 -35.54 -11.14 12.28
CA SER A 125 -36.84 -10.90 12.91
C SER A 125 -37.95 -11.13 11.87
N PHE A 126 -38.73 -12.20 11.99
CA PHE A 126 -39.74 -12.64 11.00
C PHE A 126 -41.16 -12.77 11.59
N GLN A 127 -41.37 -12.06 12.69
CA GLN A 127 -42.64 -11.88 13.40
C GLN A 127 -43.08 -10.42 13.28
N TRP A 128 -44.41 -10.21 13.25
CA TRP A 128 -45.10 -8.92 13.23
C TRP A 128 -45.27 -8.29 11.84
N ASP A 129 -46.53 -8.00 11.48
CA ASP A 129 -46.93 -7.41 10.18
C ASP A 129 -46.49 -5.94 10.02
N PHE A 130 -46.85 -5.31 8.89
CA PHE A 130 -46.65 -3.88 8.62
C PHE A 130 -45.18 -3.47 8.49
N ARG A 131 -44.38 -4.27 7.78
CA ARG A 131 -42.95 -4.03 7.54
C ARG A 131 -42.15 -3.86 8.84
N ASN A 132 -42.46 -4.71 9.83
CA ASN A 132 -41.80 -4.75 11.14
C ASN A 132 -40.80 -5.91 11.27
N THR A 133 -40.43 -6.51 10.14
CA THR A 133 -39.63 -7.74 9.97
C THR A 133 -38.47 -7.53 9.01
N THR A 134 -37.39 -8.27 9.23
CA THR A 134 -36.18 -8.26 8.40
C THR A 134 -36.52 -8.65 6.97
N SER A 135 -35.97 -7.91 6.00
CA SER A 135 -36.16 -8.18 4.58
C SER A 135 -35.69 -9.59 4.22
N THR A 136 -36.63 -10.40 3.71
CA THR A 136 -36.36 -11.75 3.20
C THR A 136 -35.50 -11.73 1.95
N ASP A 137 -35.56 -10.67 1.13
CA ASP A 137 -34.66 -10.45 0.00
C ASP A 137 -33.19 -10.34 0.43
N ARG A 138 -32.92 -9.61 1.52
CA ARG A 138 -31.54 -9.45 2.02
C ARG A 138 -31.03 -10.72 2.70
N ILE A 139 -31.91 -11.47 3.37
CA ILE A 139 -31.56 -12.81 3.89
C ILE A 139 -31.22 -13.75 2.73
N LYS A 140 -32.03 -13.76 1.67
CA LYS A 140 -31.79 -14.56 0.45
C LYS A 140 -30.41 -14.26 -0.14
N GLY A 141 -30.07 -12.99 -0.35
CA GLY A 141 -28.77 -12.60 -0.88
C GLY A 141 -27.60 -13.02 -0.01
N LEU A 142 -27.71 -12.87 1.31
CA LEU A 142 -26.67 -13.31 2.25
C LEU A 142 -26.49 -14.84 2.23
N VAL A 143 -27.59 -15.60 2.24
CA VAL A 143 -27.57 -17.06 2.11
C VAL A 143 -26.86 -17.46 0.81
N TRP A 144 -27.20 -16.80 -0.30
CA TRP A 144 -26.57 -17.07 -1.58
C TRP A 144 -25.06 -16.82 -1.54
N GLN A 145 -24.62 -15.68 -1.02
CA GLN A 145 -23.18 -15.37 -0.87
C GLN A 145 -22.46 -16.42 -0.02
N ILE A 146 -23.02 -16.86 1.11
CA ILE A 146 -22.41 -17.93 1.92
C ILE A 146 -22.25 -19.23 1.12
N LEU A 147 -23.26 -19.62 0.33
CA LEU A 147 -23.20 -20.81 -0.52
C LEU A 147 -22.14 -20.70 -1.62
N GLN A 148 -21.76 -19.49 -2.04
CA GLN A 148 -20.70 -19.21 -3.02
C GLN A 148 -19.28 -19.23 -2.42
N HIS A 149 -19.09 -19.79 -1.22
CA HIS A 149 -17.77 -19.89 -0.61
C HIS A 149 -16.74 -20.48 -1.62
N PRO A 150 -15.57 -19.83 -1.85
CA PRO A 150 -14.65 -20.20 -2.91
C PRO A 150 -14.05 -21.61 -2.75
N ASP A 151 -13.89 -22.08 -1.52
CA ASP A 151 -13.44 -23.45 -1.22
C ASP A 151 -14.58 -24.50 -1.30
N GLY A 152 -15.79 -24.08 -1.71
CA GLY A 152 -17.01 -24.88 -1.72
C GLY A 152 -17.67 -24.99 -0.34
N PHE A 153 -18.93 -24.56 -0.19
CA PHE A 153 -19.64 -24.65 1.08
C PHE A 153 -20.19 -26.07 1.34
N THR A 154 -19.72 -26.71 2.41
CA THR A 154 -20.15 -28.04 2.88
C THR A 154 -20.84 -28.00 4.25
N GLY A 155 -21.06 -26.80 4.78
CA GLY A 155 -21.72 -26.56 6.07
C GLY A 155 -23.24 -26.67 6.02
N GLU A 156 -23.90 -26.11 7.04
CA GLU A 156 -25.37 -25.99 7.14
C GLU A 156 -25.74 -24.55 7.51
N ILE A 157 -26.78 -23.98 6.89
CA ILE A 157 -27.28 -22.64 7.19
C ILE A 157 -28.63 -22.76 7.89
N LEU A 158 -28.72 -22.24 9.11
CA LEU A 158 -29.93 -22.19 9.92
C LEU A 158 -30.43 -20.76 9.99
N VAL A 159 -31.64 -20.53 9.50
CA VAL A 159 -32.30 -19.22 9.61
C VAL A 159 -33.33 -19.27 10.71
N GLY A 160 -33.14 -18.44 11.73
CA GLY A 160 -33.97 -18.44 12.92
C GLY A 160 -34.47 -17.05 13.31
N ASP A 161 -35.62 -17.02 13.96
CA ASP A 161 -36.28 -15.78 14.41
C ASP A 161 -36.01 -15.49 15.91
N ASN A 162 -36.77 -14.57 16.50
CA ASN A 162 -36.95 -14.38 17.93
C ASN A 162 -37.91 -15.42 18.54
N THR A 163 -37.71 -15.78 19.81
CA THR A 163 -38.57 -16.67 20.60
C THR A 163 -39.84 -15.96 21.14
N GLN A 164 -40.63 -15.32 20.28
CA GLN A 164 -41.87 -14.66 20.72
C GLN A 164 -43.12 -15.49 20.38
N TRP A 165 -44.29 -15.03 20.84
CA TRP A 165 -45.57 -15.74 20.69
C TRP A 165 -46.30 -15.49 19.36
N ALA A 166 -45.64 -14.81 18.42
CA ALA A 166 -46.17 -14.57 17.07
C ALA A 166 -45.72 -15.69 16.11
N PRO A 167 -46.52 -16.03 15.09
CA PRO A 167 -46.13 -17.02 14.10
C PRO A 167 -44.92 -16.51 13.30
N ILE A 168 -44.15 -17.45 12.76
CA ILE A 168 -43.05 -17.18 11.83
C ILE A 168 -43.57 -17.29 10.41
N GLY A 169 -43.06 -16.43 9.52
CA GLY A 169 -43.44 -16.45 8.11
C GLY A 169 -44.59 -15.50 7.78
N GLU A 170 -44.70 -14.40 8.53
CA GLU A 170 -45.57 -13.29 8.12
C GLU A 170 -45.16 -12.79 6.73
N ASP A 171 -46.17 -12.58 5.89
CA ASP A 171 -46.07 -11.70 4.74
C ASP A 171 -46.06 -10.23 5.24
N ASP A 172 -45.85 -9.28 4.35
CA ASP A 172 -45.66 -7.84 4.61
C ASP A 172 -44.38 -7.48 5.40
N ASN A 173 -43.23 -8.07 5.01
CA ASN A 173 -41.92 -7.72 5.54
C ASN A 173 -41.20 -6.61 4.75
N ASN A 174 -39.95 -6.30 5.11
CA ASN A 174 -39.15 -5.26 4.45
C ASN A 174 -38.72 -5.57 3.00
N SER A 175 -39.06 -6.74 2.45
CA SER A 175 -38.81 -7.11 1.05
C SER A 175 -39.62 -6.28 0.05
N GLU A 176 -39.20 -6.33 -1.21
CA GLU A 176 -39.87 -5.57 -2.27
C GLU A 176 -41.26 -6.13 -2.56
N ASP A 177 -41.39 -7.45 -2.70
CA ASP A 177 -42.68 -8.13 -2.68
C ASP A 177 -43.14 -8.35 -1.24
N PRO A 178 -44.20 -7.68 -0.76
CA PRO A 178 -44.71 -7.92 0.57
C PRO A 178 -45.26 -9.35 0.71
N ASN A 179 -45.66 -10.05 -0.34
CA ASN A 179 -46.20 -11.40 -0.20
C ASN A 179 -45.13 -12.48 0.01
N GLN A 180 -43.85 -12.16 -0.20
CA GLN A 180 -42.77 -13.11 0.08
C GLN A 180 -42.57 -13.20 1.59
N CYS A 181 -42.56 -14.40 2.16
CA CYS A 181 -42.21 -14.65 3.55
C CYS A 181 -40.86 -15.39 3.67
N ILE A 182 -40.34 -15.54 4.90
CA ILE A 182 -39.06 -16.22 5.10
C ILE A 182 -39.10 -17.71 4.69
N LEU A 183 -40.25 -18.36 4.86
CA LEU A 183 -40.43 -19.76 4.42
C LEU A 183 -40.24 -19.91 2.90
N ASP A 184 -40.59 -18.90 2.11
CA ASP A 184 -40.44 -18.95 0.66
C ASP A 184 -38.96 -19.00 0.26
N VAL A 185 -38.13 -18.20 0.92
CA VAL A 185 -36.68 -18.19 0.74
C VAL A 185 -36.09 -19.54 1.11
N ILE A 186 -36.39 -20.04 2.31
CA ILE A 186 -35.84 -21.32 2.80
C ILE A 186 -36.27 -22.48 1.91
N ASN A 187 -37.56 -22.56 1.57
CA ASN A 187 -38.09 -23.61 0.70
C ASN A 187 -37.49 -23.57 -0.69
N THR A 188 -37.21 -22.38 -1.24
CA THR A 188 -36.54 -22.23 -2.54
C THR A 188 -35.14 -22.83 -2.50
N PHE A 189 -34.30 -22.46 -1.54
CA PHE A 189 -32.95 -23.03 -1.40
C PHE A 189 -32.97 -24.53 -1.12
N HIS A 190 -33.86 -24.98 -0.23
CA HIS A 190 -34.02 -26.40 0.08
C HIS A 190 -34.47 -27.22 -1.15
N SER A 191 -35.39 -26.70 -1.97
CA SER A 191 -35.85 -27.37 -3.20
C SER A 191 -34.75 -27.52 -4.26
N LYS A 192 -33.73 -26.64 -4.22
CA LYS A 192 -32.53 -26.71 -5.05
C LYS A 192 -31.43 -27.63 -4.48
N GLY A 193 -31.68 -28.24 -3.32
CA GLY A 193 -30.74 -29.16 -2.67
C GLY A 193 -29.70 -28.50 -1.77
N TYR A 194 -29.84 -27.20 -1.47
CA TYR A 194 -28.93 -26.53 -0.54
C TYR A 194 -29.28 -26.83 0.93
N PRO A 195 -28.28 -26.92 1.83
CA PRO A 195 -28.47 -27.25 3.24
C PRO A 195 -28.92 -26.01 4.05
N VAL A 196 -30.05 -25.43 3.66
CA VAL A 196 -30.63 -24.23 4.26
C VAL A 196 -31.94 -24.61 4.94
N TYR A 197 -32.03 -24.33 6.25
CA TYR A 197 -33.15 -24.77 7.07
C TYR A 197 -33.70 -23.63 7.93
N LEU A 198 -35.01 -23.66 8.14
CA LEU A 198 -35.66 -22.85 9.14
C LEU A 198 -35.47 -23.49 10.52
N PHE A 199 -35.04 -22.70 11.50
CA PHE A 199 -34.96 -23.15 12.88
C PHE A 199 -35.85 -22.31 13.81
N ARG A 200 -36.76 -22.98 14.52
CA ARG A 200 -37.70 -22.37 15.46
C ARG A 200 -37.26 -22.59 16.89
N TRP A 201 -36.63 -21.59 17.49
CA TRP A 201 -36.27 -21.60 18.91
C TRP A 201 -37.46 -21.85 19.84
N ALA A 202 -38.65 -21.42 19.42
CA ALA A 202 -39.90 -21.61 20.16
C ALA A 202 -40.26 -23.08 20.40
N ASP A 203 -39.77 -23.99 19.56
CA ASP A 203 -40.09 -25.42 19.64
C ASP A 203 -39.29 -26.10 20.77
N ILE A 204 -38.22 -25.46 21.27
CA ILE A 204 -37.31 -26.03 22.29
C ILE A 204 -37.24 -25.20 23.58
N MET A 205 -37.80 -23.97 23.57
CA MET A 205 -37.62 -22.98 24.63
C MET A 205 -38.20 -23.34 26.01
N TYR A 206 -39.02 -24.39 26.10
CA TYR A 206 -39.60 -24.85 27.37
C TYR A 206 -38.87 -26.03 27.99
N ASN A 207 -37.90 -26.61 27.28
CA ASN A 207 -37.16 -27.77 27.75
C ASN A 207 -35.88 -27.31 28.42
N VAL A 208 -35.77 -27.45 29.74
CA VAL A 208 -34.50 -27.25 30.44
C VAL A 208 -33.69 -28.54 30.36
N VAL A 209 -32.47 -28.46 29.85
CA VAL A 209 -31.59 -29.59 29.57
C VAL A 209 -30.19 -29.33 30.12
N THR A 210 -29.36 -30.38 30.18
CA THR A 210 -27.92 -30.24 30.44
C THR A 210 -27.12 -30.35 29.14
N GLU A 211 -25.80 -30.15 29.21
CA GLU A 211 -24.93 -30.19 28.04
C GLU A 211 -24.71 -31.60 27.47
N TYR A 212 -24.32 -31.69 26.19
CA TYR A 212 -23.98 -32.97 25.55
C TYR A 212 -22.84 -33.69 26.30
N SER A 213 -21.88 -32.94 26.82
CA SER A 213 -20.80 -33.47 27.70
C SER A 213 -21.31 -34.12 29.00
N LYS A 214 -22.57 -33.92 29.37
CA LYS A 214 -23.24 -34.57 30.50
C LYS A 214 -24.12 -35.75 30.08
N GLY A 215 -24.09 -36.14 28.80
CA GLY A 215 -24.86 -37.25 28.25
C GLY A 215 -26.32 -36.90 27.90
N ASP A 216 -26.69 -35.62 27.94
CA ASP A 216 -28.04 -35.18 27.59
C ASP A 216 -28.08 -34.78 26.10
N TYR A 217 -28.84 -35.53 25.31
CA TYR A 217 -29.02 -35.31 23.87
C TYR A 217 -30.36 -34.66 23.52
N ASN A 218 -31.14 -34.22 24.51
CA ASN A 218 -32.41 -33.55 24.27
C ASN A 218 -32.17 -32.11 23.78
N ASN A 219 -33.06 -31.66 22.90
CA ASN A 219 -33.12 -30.27 22.45
C ASN A 219 -33.75 -29.40 23.54
N GLY A 220 -33.11 -28.29 23.87
CA GLY A 220 -33.60 -27.38 24.90
C GLY A 220 -32.62 -26.27 25.23
N TYR A 221 -32.80 -25.71 26.42
CA TYR A 221 -31.96 -24.67 26.97
C TYR A 221 -31.18 -25.20 28.17
N THR A 222 -29.88 -24.97 28.14
CA THR A 222 -29.04 -25.18 29.31
C THR A 222 -29.16 -23.99 30.25
N TYR A 223 -28.98 -24.21 31.54
CA TYR A 223 -29.03 -23.16 32.56
C TYR A 223 -27.90 -23.35 33.57
N ASP A 224 -27.13 -22.30 33.79
CA ASP A 224 -26.10 -22.23 34.83
C ASP A 224 -26.60 -21.34 35.97
N PRO A 225 -26.99 -21.92 37.12
CA PRO A 225 -27.53 -21.16 38.25
C PRO A 225 -26.55 -20.15 38.86
N ALA A 226 -25.24 -20.39 38.77
CA ALA A 226 -24.24 -19.52 39.38
C ALA A 226 -24.10 -18.20 38.62
N THR A 227 -24.12 -18.28 37.30
CA THR A 227 -24.01 -17.12 36.41
C THR A 227 -25.37 -16.60 35.92
N LYS A 228 -26.43 -17.38 36.17
CA LYS A 228 -27.79 -17.26 35.63
C LYS A 228 -27.86 -17.34 34.10
N ILE A 229 -26.79 -17.77 33.44
CA ILE A 229 -26.68 -17.83 31.97
C ILE A 229 -27.53 -18.99 31.46
N SER A 230 -28.31 -18.74 30.40
CA SER A 230 -29.04 -19.80 29.69
C SER A 230 -28.92 -19.63 28.18
N TYR A 231 -28.74 -20.73 27.46
CA TYR A 231 -28.53 -20.72 26.01
C TYR A 231 -29.02 -22.03 25.37
N PRO A 232 -29.41 -22.01 24.09
CA PRO A 232 -29.96 -23.18 23.43
C PRO A 232 -28.88 -24.19 23.07
N LYS A 233 -29.28 -25.47 23.14
CA LYS A 233 -28.53 -26.63 22.66
C LYS A 233 -29.52 -27.55 21.94
N PHE A 234 -29.23 -27.88 20.69
CA PHE A 234 -30.17 -28.60 19.83
C PHE A 234 -29.45 -29.38 18.73
N LYS A 235 -30.13 -30.40 18.21
CA LYS A 235 -29.76 -31.10 16.99
C LYS A 235 -30.26 -30.31 15.78
N SER A 236 -29.42 -30.12 14.76
CA SER A 236 -29.79 -29.38 13.56
C SER A 236 -30.97 -30.04 12.83
N PRO A 237 -31.80 -29.28 12.08
CA PRO A 237 -32.91 -29.83 11.31
C PRO A 237 -32.52 -30.94 10.33
N SER A 238 -31.31 -30.88 9.75
CA SER A 238 -30.77 -31.98 8.93
C SER A 238 -30.56 -33.29 9.70
N GLY A 239 -30.47 -33.21 11.03
CA GLY A 239 -30.15 -34.33 11.90
C GLY A 239 -28.66 -34.67 11.96
N ASN A 240 -27.79 -33.89 11.32
CA ASN A 240 -26.37 -34.22 11.19
C ASN A 240 -25.49 -33.60 12.28
N HIS A 241 -25.94 -32.52 12.93
CA HIS A 241 -25.10 -31.77 13.86
C HIS A 241 -25.76 -31.59 15.22
N TYR A 242 -24.96 -31.72 16.27
CA TYR A 242 -25.33 -31.41 17.65
C TYR A 242 -24.71 -30.06 18.01
N ILE A 243 -25.54 -29.04 18.19
CA ILE A 243 -25.12 -27.64 18.32
C ILE A 243 -25.35 -27.19 19.76
N SER A 244 -24.32 -26.66 20.41
CA SER A 244 -24.42 -25.86 21.62
C SER A 244 -24.10 -24.42 21.25
N LEU A 245 -25.01 -23.48 21.50
CA LEU A 245 -24.73 -22.07 21.20
C LEU A 245 -23.63 -21.47 22.08
N ARG A 246 -23.19 -22.18 23.13
CA ARG A 246 -22.08 -21.78 23.98
C ARG A 246 -20.75 -22.40 23.54
N TYR A 247 -20.76 -23.69 23.26
CA TYR A 247 -19.51 -24.44 23.05
C TYR A 247 -19.23 -24.79 21.59
N GLY A 248 -20.20 -24.64 20.70
CA GLY A 248 -20.07 -24.99 19.28
C GLY A 248 -20.60 -26.38 18.94
N ILE A 249 -19.96 -27.03 17.96
CA ILE A 249 -20.43 -28.28 17.38
C ILE A 249 -19.89 -29.46 18.18
N TRP A 250 -20.80 -30.25 18.76
CA TRP A 250 -20.46 -31.43 19.55
C TRP A 250 -20.11 -32.63 18.67
N ASN A 251 -18.93 -33.20 18.90
CA ASN A 251 -18.50 -34.45 18.31
C ASN A 251 -18.70 -35.60 19.29
N SER A 252 -19.68 -36.47 19.02
CA SER A 252 -20.01 -37.60 19.90
C SER A 252 -18.95 -38.69 19.94
N ASN A 253 -18.04 -38.77 18.95
CA ASN A 253 -16.96 -39.75 18.96
C ASN A 253 -15.81 -39.31 19.87
N THR A 254 -15.39 -38.04 19.75
CA THR A 254 -14.28 -37.49 20.53
C THR A 254 -14.69 -36.92 21.88
N HIS A 255 -16.00 -36.71 22.10
CA HIS A 255 -16.55 -36.05 23.29
C HIS A 255 -16.01 -34.63 23.49
N THR A 256 -15.80 -33.91 22.39
CA THR A 256 -15.30 -32.53 22.37
C THR A 256 -16.24 -31.61 21.60
N TYR A 257 -16.16 -30.31 21.88
CA TYR A 257 -16.83 -29.30 21.07
C TYR A 257 -15.82 -28.61 20.15
N ASP A 258 -16.30 -28.23 18.97
CA ASP A 258 -15.60 -27.40 17.99
C ASP A 258 -16.33 -26.05 17.88
N HIS A 259 -15.78 -25.03 18.54
CA HIS A 259 -16.37 -23.70 18.58
C HIS A 259 -16.14 -22.92 17.28
N ASP A 260 -14.99 -23.13 16.64
CA ASP A 260 -14.59 -22.39 15.44
C ASP A 260 -15.49 -22.66 14.24
N ARG A 261 -16.22 -23.79 14.25
CA ARG A 261 -17.22 -24.14 13.23
C ARG A 261 -18.60 -23.52 13.43
N LEU A 262 -18.82 -22.76 14.51
CA LEU A 262 -20.11 -22.09 14.75
C LEU A 262 -19.99 -20.60 14.36
N CYS A 263 -20.66 -20.22 13.26
CA CYS A 263 -20.71 -18.83 12.82
C CYS A 263 -22.10 -18.23 13.07
N LEU A 264 -22.17 -17.15 13.86
CA LEU A 264 -23.41 -16.41 14.10
C LEU A 264 -23.44 -15.14 13.24
N VAL A 265 -24.52 -14.93 12.50
CA VAL A 265 -24.80 -13.69 11.78
C VAL A 265 -26.08 -13.06 12.33
N ASP A 266 -25.98 -11.82 12.78
CA ASP A 266 -27.09 -11.05 13.33
C ASP A 266 -27.71 -10.15 12.27
N PHE A 267 -29.03 -10.24 12.07
CA PHE A 267 -29.74 -9.50 11.02
C PHE A 267 -31.01 -8.79 11.56
N PRO A 268 -30.86 -7.81 12.47
CA PRO A 268 -32.00 -7.10 13.04
C PRO A 268 -32.69 -6.19 12.02
N VAL A 269 -34.01 -6.03 12.22
CA VAL A 269 -34.81 -4.97 11.60
C VAL A 269 -34.76 -3.70 12.44
N LEU A 270 -34.64 -2.54 11.80
CA LEU A 270 -34.61 -1.24 12.46
C LEU A 270 -36.02 -0.75 12.81
N LYS A 271 -36.35 -0.68 14.11
CA LYS A 271 -37.58 -0.04 14.60
C LYS A 271 -37.41 0.59 15.98
N ALA A 272 -38.24 1.60 16.26
CA ALA A 272 -38.41 2.14 17.60
C ALA A 272 -39.12 1.13 18.51
N HIS A 273 -38.74 1.11 19.79
CA HIS A 273 -39.26 0.14 20.75
C HIS A 273 -39.56 0.77 22.10
N GLY A 274 -40.74 0.47 22.65
CA GLY A 274 -41.24 1.11 23.86
C GLY A 274 -40.38 0.86 25.10
N TRP A 275 -39.70 -0.30 25.17
CA TRP A 275 -38.89 -0.69 26.32
C TRP A 275 -37.40 -0.51 26.16
N THR A 276 -36.84 -0.53 24.95
CA THR A 276 -35.38 -0.46 24.76
C THR A 276 -34.95 0.76 23.98
N GLY A 277 -35.89 1.56 23.48
CA GLY A 277 -35.64 2.62 22.52
C GLY A 277 -35.56 2.08 21.10
N ALA A 278 -34.74 1.05 20.83
CA ALA A 278 -34.59 0.45 19.50
C ALA A 278 -34.50 -1.10 19.52
N THR A 279 -34.72 -1.75 18.37
CA THR A 279 -34.71 -3.23 18.18
C THR A 279 -33.47 -3.83 17.55
N LEU A 280 -32.38 -3.06 17.61
CA LEU A 280 -31.06 -3.34 17.04
C LEU A 280 -30.38 -4.59 17.65
N ALA A 281 -29.12 -4.84 17.32
CA ALA A 281 -28.42 -6.10 17.60
C ALA A 281 -28.61 -6.63 19.02
N ILE A 282 -28.50 -5.72 20.01
CA ILE A 282 -28.76 -5.99 21.43
C ILE A 282 -30.13 -6.66 21.63
N LYS A 283 -31.20 -6.04 21.12
CA LYS A 283 -32.57 -6.54 21.32
C LYS A 283 -32.82 -7.81 20.51
N ASN A 284 -32.13 -7.97 19.38
CA ASN A 284 -32.32 -9.11 18.49
C ASN A 284 -31.98 -10.42 19.20
N TRP A 285 -30.97 -10.47 20.06
CA TRP A 285 -30.58 -11.73 20.72
C TRP A 285 -31.30 -12.03 22.04
N VAL A 286 -32.01 -11.05 22.62
CA VAL A 286 -32.61 -11.19 23.97
C VAL A 286 -33.68 -12.28 24.02
N GLY A 287 -34.44 -12.49 22.94
CA GLY A 287 -35.41 -13.57 22.92
C GLY A 287 -34.72 -14.93 22.90
N VAL A 288 -33.71 -15.10 22.05
CA VAL A 288 -33.03 -16.37 21.86
C VAL A 288 -32.28 -16.81 23.12
N LEU A 289 -31.80 -15.88 23.92
CA LEU A 289 -31.03 -16.14 25.14
C LEU A 289 -31.93 -16.04 26.37
N THR A 290 -31.54 -16.64 27.50
CA THR A 290 -32.18 -16.35 28.82
C THR A 290 -33.64 -16.83 29.02
N VAL A 291 -34.04 -17.97 28.41
CA VAL A 291 -35.43 -18.51 28.49
C VAL A 291 -35.64 -19.74 29.39
N ALA A 292 -34.60 -20.27 30.04
CA ALA A 292 -34.75 -21.42 30.93
C ALA A 292 -35.64 -21.09 32.16
N TYR A 293 -36.51 -22.02 32.54
CA TYR A 293 -37.53 -21.92 33.62
C TYR A 293 -38.58 -20.81 33.44
N GLN A 294 -39.83 -21.19 33.17
CA GLN A 294 -40.93 -20.27 32.88
C GLN A 294 -41.17 -19.20 33.96
N ASN A 295 -40.97 -19.53 35.24
CA ASN A 295 -41.16 -18.61 36.36
C ASN A 295 -40.01 -17.58 36.51
N GLU A 296 -38.84 -17.88 35.94
CA GLU A 296 -37.69 -16.97 35.87
C GLU A 296 -37.64 -16.21 34.53
N ARG A 297 -38.19 -16.83 33.48
CA ARG A 297 -38.44 -16.25 32.15
C ARG A 297 -39.50 -15.13 32.18
N TYR A 298 -40.54 -15.31 33.01
CA TYR A 298 -41.64 -14.36 33.19
C TYR A 298 -41.74 -13.97 34.65
N GLY A 299 -40.88 -13.08 35.15
CA GLY A 299 -41.03 -12.50 36.49
C GLY A 299 -42.32 -11.67 36.69
N GLY A 300 -43.44 -11.98 36.02
CA GLY A 300 -44.49 -11.03 35.70
C GLY A 300 -44.14 -10.22 34.44
N GLY A 301 -45.10 -9.46 33.90
CA GLY A 301 -44.92 -8.71 32.66
C GLY A 301 -43.76 -7.70 32.65
N ASP A 302 -43.41 -7.15 33.82
CA ASP A 302 -42.40 -6.08 33.94
C ASP A 302 -40.93 -6.54 34.12
N PRO A 303 -40.58 -7.61 34.87
CA PRO A 303 -39.17 -7.88 35.20
C PRO A 303 -38.30 -8.49 34.11
N MET A 304 -38.86 -9.17 33.10
CA MET A 304 -38.08 -9.79 32.01
C MET A 304 -37.31 -8.74 31.20
N HIS A 305 -38.00 -7.71 30.71
CA HIS A 305 -37.32 -6.64 29.96
C HIS A 305 -36.51 -5.74 30.88
N PHE A 306 -36.98 -5.52 32.11
CA PHE A 306 -36.38 -4.52 32.96
C PHE A 306 -35.02 -4.93 33.51
N ASN A 307 -34.90 -6.12 34.14
CA ASN A 307 -33.64 -6.55 34.73
C ASN A 307 -32.57 -6.94 33.69
N TYR A 308 -32.96 -7.50 32.55
CA TYR A 308 -32.02 -7.92 31.51
C TYR A 308 -31.53 -6.77 30.61
N MET A 309 -32.34 -5.72 30.43
CA MET A 309 -31.92 -4.53 29.65
C MET A 309 -31.31 -3.44 30.52
N PHE A 310 -31.78 -3.30 31.76
CA PHE A 310 -31.47 -2.14 32.61
C PHE A 310 -30.80 -2.47 33.96
N GLY A 311 -30.80 -3.74 34.39
CA GLY A 311 -30.23 -4.15 35.68
C GLY A 311 -28.80 -4.69 35.58
N GLU A 312 -28.26 -5.16 36.72
CA GLU A 312 -26.92 -5.78 36.85
C GLU A 312 -26.75 -7.08 36.05
N PHE A 313 -27.84 -7.60 35.50
CA PHE A 313 -27.92 -8.86 34.77
C PHE A 313 -28.02 -8.61 33.27
N ALA A 314 -27.14 -7.82 32.64
CA ALA A 314 -27.03 -7.75 31.17
C ALA A 314 -26.58 -9.12 30.60
N LEU A 315 -27.40 -10.13 30.82
CA LEU A 315 -27.14 -11.55 30.71
C LEU A 315 -27.01 -12.00 29.26
N PRO A 316 -27.70 -11.40 28.27
CA PRO A 316 -27.38 -11.67 26.88
C PRO A 316 -25.95 -11.24 26.54
N ALA A 317 -25.41 -10.16 27.13
CA ALA A 317 -23.99 -9.85 27.00
C ALA A 317 -23.15 -10.98 27.62
N ARG A 318 -23.52 -11.51 28.79
CA ARG A 318 -22.84 -12.68 29.40
C ARG A 318 -22.93 -14.00 28.65
N VAL A 319 -23.98 -14.22 27.87
CA VAL A 319 -24.09 -15.38 26.97
C VAL A 319 -23.31 -15.11 25.68
N MET A 320 -23.36 -13.88 25.16
CA MET A 320 -22.56 -13.44 24.02
C MET A 320 -21.06 -13.39 24.32
N GLN A 321 -20.68 -13.30 25.60
CA GLN A 321 -19.29 -13.50 26.07
C GLN A 321 -18.74 -14.88 25.71
N VAL A 322 -19.61 -15.86 25.40
CA VAL A 322 -19.17 -17.20 24.99
C VAL A 322 -19.36 -17.46 23.49
N THR A 323 -20.31 -16.80 22.83
CA THR A 323 -20.46 -16.83 21.37
C THR A 323 -21.13 -15.54 20.88
N TYR A 324 -20.41 -14.76 20.07
CA TYR A 324 -20.79 -13.43 19.61
C TYR A 324 -21.04 -13.42 18.08
N PRO A 325 -21.99 -12.63 17.56
CA PRO A 325 -22.17 -12.47 16.11
C PRO A 325 -20.88 -12.02 15.43
N LYS A 326 -20.45 -12.76 14.41
CA LYS A 326 -19.27 -12.42 13.60
C LYS A 326 -19.58 -11.35 12.55
N LEU A 327 -20.86 -11.16 12.25
CA LEU A 327 -21.37 -10.16 11.32
C LEU A 327 -22.73 -9.67 11.81
N THR A 328 -22.94 -8.37 11.77
CA THR A 328 -24.23 -7.71 11.99
C THR A 328 -24.61 -6.92 10.75
N ILE A 329 -25.79 -7.21 10.20
CA ILE A 329 -26.39 -6.45 9.10
C ILE A 329 -27.72 -5.87 9.59
N ILE A 330 -27.85 -4.54 9.61
CA ILE A 330 -29.07 -3.87 10.04
C ILE A 330 -29.90 -3.55 8.81
N ASP A 331 -31.08 -4.16 8.72
CA ASP A 331 -32.06 -3.83 7.69
C ASP A 331 -32.86 -2.60 8.08
N ALA A 332 -32.78 -1.58 7.23
CA ALA A 332 -33.54 -0.35 7.32
C ALA A 332 -34.10 0.05 5.95
N ALA A 333 -34.43 -0.91 5.08
CA ALA A 333 -35.19 -0.62 3.87
C ALA A 333 -36.49 0.13 4.24
N TRP A 334 -37.17 -0.41 5.27
CA TRP A 334 -38.26 0.23 5.99
C TRP A 334 -37.96 0.27 7.48
N THR A 335 -38.48 1.28 8.16
CA THR A 335 -38.25 1.52 9.58
C THR A 335 -39.53 2.00 10.25
N ASN A 336 -39.92 1.37 11.34
CA ASN A 336 -41.06 1.81 12.14
C ASN A 336 -40.62 2.90 13.14
N PRO A 337 -41.13 4.14 13.02
CA PRO A 337 -40.75 5.26 13.88
C PRO A 337 -41.51 5.29 15.22
N GLU A 338 -42.59 4.52 15.35
CA GLU A 338 -43.51 4.55 16.48
C GLU A 338 -43.18 3.46 17.52
N ARG A 339 -43.68 3.64 18.75
CA ARG A 339 -43.55 2.63 19.81
C ARG A 339 -44.54 1.49 19.57
N ASN A 340 -44.00 0.29 19.34
CA ASN A 340 -44.69 -1.01 19.42
C ASN A 340 -45.85 -1.19 18.42
N TYR A 341 -45.76 -2.24 17.57
CA TYR A 341 -46.86 -2.77 16.76
C TYR A 341 -47.65 -1.72 15.96
N GLY A 342 -47.03 -0.59 15.63
CA GLY A 342 -47.63 0.45 14.81
C GLY A 342 -47.71 -0.01 13.36
N ASN A 343 -48.79 0.36 12.67
CA ASN A 343 -48.98 0.14 11.25
C ASN A 343 -48.31 1.23 10.39
N ILE A 344 -47.27 1.88 10.94
CA ILE A 344 -46.56 3.00 10.34
C ILE A 344 -45.13 2.55 10.03
N ALA A 345 -44.77 2.60 8.75
CA ALA A 345 -43.41 2.33 8.28
C ALA A 345 -42.93 3.53 7.44
N VAL A 346 -41.68 3.92 7.65
CA VAL A 346 -40.99 4.94 6.87
C VAL A 346 -39.95 4.23 6.00
N GLN A 347 -40.01 4.45 4.70
CA GLN A 347 -39.01 3.91 3.79
C GLN A 347 -37.72 4.73 3.90
N LEU A 348 -36.64 4.14 4.40
CA LEU A 348 -35.33 4.80 4.42
C LEU A 348 -34.45 4.35 3.25
N ASN A 349 -34.71 3.16 2.69
CA ASN A 349 -33.85 2.54 1.67
C ASN A 349 -32.38 2.48 2.10
N MET A 350 -32.14 2.06 3.35
CA MET A 350 -30.81 2.00 3.93
C MET A 350 -30.43 0.59 4.38
N LEU A 351 -29.13 0.30 4.34
CA LEU A 351 -28.54 -0.93 4.85
C LEU A 351 -27.21 -0.61 5.54
N LEU A 352 -26.90 -1.34 6.61
CA LEU A 352 -25.65 -1.17 7.35
C LEU A 352 -25.03 -2.53 7.69
N GLY A 353 -23.70 -2.64 7.60
CA GLY A 353 -22.93 -3.81 8.04
C GLY A 353 -21.79 -3.46 8.99
N SER A 354 -21.48 -4.37 9.93
CA SER A 354 -20.28 -4.31 10.78
C SER A 354 -19.96 -5.67 11.39
N THR A 355 -18.72 -5.90 11.79
CA THR A 355 -18.32 -7.02 12.68
C THR A 355 -18.46 -6.65 14.16
N ASP A 356 -18.78 -5.40 14.49
CA ASP A 356 -19.11 -4.92 15.82
C ASP A 356 -20.59 -4.50 15.89
N PRO A 357 -21.50 -5.37 16.38
CA PRO A 357 -22.89 -5.03 16.57
C PRO A 357 -23.16 -3.80 17.43
N PHE A 358 -22.26 -3.38 18.33
CA PHE A 358 -22.48 -2.19 19.15
C PHE A 358 -22.20 -0.91 18.37
N ALA A 359 -21.11 -0.86 17.61
CA ALA A 359 -20.84 0.24 16.69
C ALA A 359 -21.96 0.37 15.64
N ALA A 360 -22.38 -0.76 15.07
CA ALA A 360 -23.52 -0.81 14.14
C ALA A 360 -24.81 -0.28 14.77
N SER A 361 -25.13 -0.75 15.98
CA SER A 361 -26.36 -0.39 16.68
C SER A 361 -26.33 1.05 17.21
N TRP A 362 -25.17 1.58 17.59
CA TRP A 362 -25.03 3.00 17.92
C TRP A 362 -25.28 3.86 16.69
N TYR A 363 -24.62 3.55 15.58
CA TYR A 363 -24.73 4.32 14.34
C TYR A 363 -26.16 4.32 13.80
N ALA A 364 -26.77 3.14 13.64
CA ALA A 364 -28.11 3.02 13.09
C ALA A 364 -29.15 3.73 13.97
N ALA A 365 -29.04 3.63 15.30
CA ALA A 365 -29.94 4.37 16.18
C ALA A 365 -29.80 5.88 15.99
N LYS A 366 -28.56 6.39 16.00
CA LYS A 366 -28.27 7.83 15.95
C LYS A 366 -28.66 8.48 14.63
N TYR A 367 -28.26 7.88 13.52
CA TYR A 367 -28.30 8.52 12.21
C TYR A 367 -29.42 8.01 11.30
N MET A 368 -30.04 6.87 11.61
CA MET A 368 -31.09 6.28 10.78
C MET A 368 -32.45 6.32 11.51
N LEU A 369 -32.51 5.82 12.75
CA LEU A 369 -33.78 5.72 13.49
C LEU A 369 -34.18 7.01 14.21
N THR A 370 -33.30 7.62 15.01
CA THR A 370 -33.60 8.84 15.77
C THR A 370 -34.16 9.98 14.91
N PRO A 371 -33.66 10.24 13.69
CA PRO A 371 -34.19 11.30 12.83
C PRO A 371 -35.66 11.12 12.44
N VAL A 372 -36.15 9.88 12.37
CA VAL A 372 -37.53 9.57 11.96
C VAL A 372 -38.43 9.14 13.11
N ALA A 373 -37.87 8.84 14.28
CA ALA A 373 -38.61 8.35 15.43
C ALA A 373 -39.59 9.40 15.99
N TYR A 374 -40.78 8.95 16.41
CA TYR A 374 -41.77 9.82 17.09
C TYR A 374 -41.32 10.28 18.48
N TYR A 375 -40.42 9.52 19.09
CA TYR A 375 -39.83 9.79 20.41
C TYR A 375 -38.30 9.74 20.31
N PRO A 376 -37.68 10.71 19.62
CA PRO A 376 -36.24 10.70 19.32
C PRO A 376 -35.39 10.67 20.59
N GLU A 377 -35.86 11.24 21.69
CA GLU A 377 -35.19 11.21 22.99
C GLU A 377 -35.02 9.79 23.57
N ARG A 378 -35.84 8.83 23.13
CA ARG A 378 -35.77 7.43 23.59
C ARG A 378 -34.91 6.55 22.70
N THR A 379 -34.83 6.86 21.41
CA THR A 379 -34.03 6.10 20.43
C THR A 379 -32.60 6.62 20.36
N ASN A 380 -32.36 7.89 20.71
CA ASN A 380 -31.05 8.52 20.62
C ASN A 380 -30.03 7.83 21.56
N PRO A 381 -28.98 7.20 21.01
CA PRO A 381 -27.97 6.53 21.83
C PRO A 381 -27.09 7.51 22.62
N ASP A 382 -27.05 8.79 22.27
CA ASP A 382 -26.24 9.82 22.92
C ASP A 382 -27.01 10.61 23.98
N ASN A 383 -28.32 10.38 24.11
CA ASN A 383 -29.11 11.01 25.17
C ASN A 383 -28.77 10.36 26.52
N VAL A 384 -27.84 10.96 27.27
CA VAL A 384 -27.33 10.43 28.54
C VAL A 384 -28.48 10.16 29.51
N GLY A 385 -28.58 8.90 29.95
CA GLY A 385 -29.66 8.46 30.86
C GLY A 385 -30.99 8.15 30.17
N GLY A 386 -31.07 8.38 28.86
CA GLY A 386 -32.16 7.94 27.98
C GLY A 386 -32.24 6.41 27.85
N LEU A 387 -33.37 5.93 27.34
CA LEU A 387 -33.72 4.50 27.36
C LEU A 387 -32.71 3.65 26.58
N TYR A 388 -32.45 3.99 25.31
CA TYR A 388 -31.50 3.25 24.49
C TYR A 388 -30.04 3.42 24.94
N ASN A 389 -29.67 4.65 25.35
CA ASN A 389 -28.33 4.92 25.91
C ASN A 389 -28.01 4.01 27.11
N LYS A 390 -28.95 3.84 28.05
CA LYS A 390 -28.78 2.93 29.20
C LYS A 390 -28.58 1.48 28.77
N CYS A 391 -29.42 0.97 27.87
CA CYS A 391 -29.28 -0.38 27.31
C CYS A 391 -27.89 -0.58 26.69
N LEU A 392 -27.51 0.32 25.77
CA LEU A 392 -26.27 0.23 25.01
C LEU A 392 -25.04 0.30 25.94
N ASN A 393 -25.03 1.21 26.92
CA ASN A 393 -23.93 1.34 27.88
C ASN A 393 -23.80 0.12 28.80
N ASN A 394 -24.91 -0.42 29.32
CA ASN A 394 -24.83 -1.58 30.21
C ASN A 394 -24.23 -2.79 29.49
N TRP A 395 -24.58 -2.98 28.22
CA TRP A 395 -24.10 -4.11 27.44
C TRP A 395 -22.65 -3.97 27.00
N ILE A 396 -22.26 -2.77 26.53
CA ILE A 396 -20.87 -2.55 26.10
C ILE A 396 -19.90 -2.72 27.26
N ASN A 397 -20.26 -2.25 28.46
CA ASN A 397 -19.47 -2.45 29.68
C ASN A 397 -19.26 -3.95 29.98
N CYS A 398 -20.32 -4.77 29.86
CA CYS A 398 -20.19 -6.21 30.04
C CYS A 398 -19.30 -6.90 28.99
N MET A 399 -19.24 -6.38 27.77
CA MET A 399 -18.36 -6.91 26.73
C MET A 399 -16.90 -6.52 26.96
N HIS A 400 -16.66 -5.27 27.39
CA HIS A 400 -15.34 -4.80 27.81
C HIS A 400 -14.78 -5.59 28.99
N ASP A 401 -15.61 -5.89 30.00
CA ASP A 401 -15.24 -6.74 31.15
C ASP A 401 -14.79 -8.15 30.73
N SER A 402 -15.11 -8.57 29.50
CA SER A 402 -14.76 -9.88 28.93
C SER A 402 -13.73 -9.82 27.80
N GLY A 403 -13.10 -8.66 27.58
CA GLY A 403 -12.00 -8.50 26.63
C GLY A 403 -12.40 -8.41 25.16
N PHE A 404 -13.67 -8.17 24.83
CA PHE A 404 -14.09 -7.93 23.46
C PHE A 404 -13.81 -6.48 23.04
N ALA A 405 -13.19 -6.31 21.87
CA ALA A 405 -12.92 -5.03 21.26
C ALA A 405 -14.17 -4.50 20.54
N VAL A 406 -15.07 -3.89 21.31
CA VAL A 406 -16.30 -3.25 20.81
C VAL A 406 -16.35 -1.80 21.23
N THR A 407 -16.98 -0.93 20.45
CA THR A 407 -17.06 0.49 20.79
C THR A 407 -18.37 1.15 20.31
N LYS A 408 -18.70 2.27 20.95
CA LYS A 408 -19.72 3.23 20.51
C LYS A 408 -19.16 4.65 20.44
N ASP A 409 -17.85 4.81 20.71
CA ASP A 409 -17.17 6.09 20.64
C ASP A 409 -16.88 6.40 19.17
N SER A 410 -17.45 7.51 18.66
CA SER A 410 -17.23 7.92 17.27
C SER A 410 -15.76 8.14 16.93
N SER A 411 -14.91 8.47 17.93
CA SER A 411 -13.47 8.66 17.75
C SER A 411 -12.69 7.34 17.60
N GLU A 412 -13.35 6.19 17.80
CA GLU A 412 -12.79 4.85 17.64
C GLU A 412 -13.44 4.07 16.48
N ILE A 413 -14.44 4.68 15.82
CA ILE A 413 -15.21 4.07 14.73
C ILE A 413 -14.79 4.71 13.40
N SER A 414 -14.52 3.91 12.37
CA SER A 414 -14.51 4.40 10.99
C SER A 414 -15.82 4.01 10.29
N VAL A 415 -16.41 4.96 9.56
CA VAL A 415 -17.65 4.79 8.81
C VAL A 415 -17.42 5.02 7.34
N TYR A 416 -17.75 4.02 6.53
CA TYR A 416 -17.52 4.01 5.09
C TYR A 416 -18.85 3.93 4.32
N ASP A 417 -18.99 4.74 3.27
CA ASP A 417 -20.07 4.64 2.28
C ASP A 417 -19.56 4.02 0.97
N ARG A 418 -20.41 4.00 -0.06
CA ARG A 418 -20.08 3.47 -1.40
C ARG A 418 -18.89 4.17 -2.08
N SER A 419 -18.40 5.31 -1.60
CA SER A 419 -17.18 5.93 -2.14
C SER A 419 -15.94 5.04 -2.00
N VAL A 420 -15.91 4.09 -1.04
CA VAL A 420 -14.82 3.10 -0.95
C VAL A 420 -14.80 2.09 -2.09
N LEU A 421 -15.84 2.10 -2.94
CA LEU A 421 -15.92 1.33 -4.18
C LEU A 421 -15.53 2.15 -5.41
N SER A 422 -15.28 3.45 -5.25
CA SER A 422 -14.90 4.31 -6.38
C SER A 422 -13.60 3.82 -7.01
N ALA A 423 -13.54 3.90 -8.34
CA ALA A 423 -12.38 3.44 -9.10
C ALA A 423 -11.11 4.13 -8.58
N PRO A 424 -9.97 3.41 -8.52
CA PRO A 424 -8.71 4.00 -8.10
C PRO A 424 -8.45 5.26 -8.92
N SER A 425 -8.03 6.34 -8.26
CA SER A 425 -7.68 7.59 -8.94
C SER A 425 -6.66 7.28 -10.03
N VAL A 426 -6.87 7.81 -11.24
CA VAL A 426 -5.98 7.57 -12.37
C VAL A 426 -5.27 8.85 -12.80
N PHE A 427 -4.10 8.71 -13.41
CA PHE A 427 -3.36 9.82 -14.01
C PHE A 427 -2.79 9.46 -15.38
N ASN A 428 -2.44 10.50 -16.14
CA ASN A 428 -1.87 10.37 -17.47
C ASN A 428 -0.35 10.49 -17.39
N LEU A 429 0.36 9.66 -18.16
CA LEU A 429 1.81 9.69 -18.23
C LEU A 429 2.29 9.52 -19.67
N THR A 430 3.28 10.33 -20.05
CA THR A 430 4.04 10.18 -21.29
C THR A 430 5.50 9.92 -20.93
N VAL A 431 6.06 8.82 -21.43
CA VAL A 431 7.47 8.43 -21.22
C VAL A 431 8.19 8.37 -22.55
N ASN A 432 9.30 9.07 -22.68
CA ASN A 432 10.16 9.04 -23.86
C ASN A 432 11.35 8.14 -23.60
N VAL A 433 11.58 7.17 -24.47
CA VAL A 433 12.75 6.28 -24.43
C VAL A 433 13.57 6.43 -25.70
N SER A 434 14.88 6.29 -25.56
CA SER A 434 15.82 6.32 -26.68
C SER A 434 15.90 4.96 -27.38
N ASP A 435 16.54 4.95 -28.55
CA ASP A 435 16.98 3.70 -29.17
C ASP A 435 18.01 2.98 -28.26
N GLY A 436 17.93 1.65 -28.18
CA GLY A 436 18.80 0.85 -27.33
C GLY A 436 18.32 0.75 -25.89
N TRP A 437 19.27 0.65 -24.95
CA TRP A 437 19.00 0.41 -23.53
C TRP A 437 18.55 1.67 -22.78
N ASN A 438 17.52 1.52 -21.94
CA ASN A 438 16.93 2.58 -21.15
C ASN A 438 16.72 2.12 -19.70
N MET A 439 16.81 3.06 -18.75
CA MET A 439 16.35 2.86 -17.38
C MET A 439 14.91 3.36 -17.24
N VAL A 440 13.97 2.45 -17.00
CA VAL A 440 12.53 2.73 -16.95
C VAL A 440 11.93 2.25 -15.63
N SER A 441 10.73 2.72 -15.31
CA SER A 441 9.96 2.24 -14.15
C SER A 441 8.47 2.25 -14.46
N VAL A 442 7.67 1.66 -13.57
CA VAL A 442 6.21 1.77 -13.62
C VAL A 442 5.73 2.51 -12.36
N PRO A 443 4.89 3.55 -12.50
CA PRO A 443 4.51 4.40 -11.36
C PRO A 443 3.20 4.02 -10.68
N GLY A 444 2.48 3.01 -11.18
CA GLY A 444 1.19 2.59 -10.65
C GLY A 444 0.68 1.33 -11.35
N LEU A 445 -0.62 1.04 -11.27
CA LEU A 445 -1.19 -0.12 -11.95
C LEU A 445 -1.71 0.25 -13.34
N ASN A 446 -1.30 -0.51 -14.36
CA ASN A 446 -1.84 -0.37 -15.70
C ASN A 446 -3.20 -1.07 -15.78
N PRO A 447 -4.27 -0.41 -16.28
CA PRO A 447 -5.60 -1.01 -16.42
C PRO A 447 -5.61 -2.33 -17.20
N ASN A 448 -4.67 -2.50 -18.14
CA ASN A 448 -4.57 -3.70 -18.97
C ASN A 448 -3.72 -4.81 -18.33
N GLY A 449 -3.18 -4.58 -17.13
CA GLY A 449 -2.36 -5.51 -16.35
C GLY A 449 -0.87 -5.17 -16.34
N MET A 450 -0.12 -5.80 -15.42
CA MET A 450 1.29 -5.47 -15.14
C MET A 450 2.32 -6.18 -16.03
N GLY A 451 1.88 -6.88 -17.08
CA GLY A 451 2.78 -7.56 -18.01
C GLY A 451 3.62 -6.57 -18.83
N LEU A 452 4.83 -6.98 -19.21
CA LEU A 452 5.75 -6.12 -19.97
C LEU A 452 5.16 -5.58 -21.28
N GLY A 453 4.28 -6.34 -21.95
CA GLY A 453 3.65 -5.91 -23.20
C GLY A 453 2.65 -4.77 -23.04
N ASN A 454 2.07 -4.59 -21.85
CA ASN A 454 1.13 -3.50 -21.57
C ASN A 454 1.83 -2.17 -21.29
N TRP A 455 3.05 -2.26 -20.76
CA TRP A 455 3.92 -1.10 -20.53
C TRP A 455 4.74 -0.79 -21.78
N TRP A 456 5.56 -1.74 -22.22
CA TRP A 456 6.51 -1.53 -23.31
C TRP A 456 6.27 -2.57 -24.44
N PRO A 457 5.23 -2.37 -25.28
CA PRO A 457 4.89 -3.30 -26.36
C PRO A 457 5.98 -3.41 -27.44
N ASN A 458 6.76 -2.33 -27.67
CA ASN A 458 7.80 -2.27 -28.70
C ASN A 458 9.21 -2.59 -28.19
N ARG A 459 9.34 -3.08 -26.95
CA ARG A 459 10.64 -3.44 -26.38
C ARG A 459 11.30 -4.58 -27.17
N LEU A 460 12.62 -4.67 -27.05
CA LEU A 460 13.43 -5.77 -27.56
C LEU A 460 13.84 -6.69 -26.40
N GLY A 461 13.48 -7.97 -26.51
CA GLY A 461 13.90 -9.00 -25.57
C GLY A 461 13.35 -8.85 -24.15
N ASP A 462 14.15 -9.32 -23.19
CA ASP A 462 13.80 -9.35 -21.77
C ASP A 462 14.00 -7.98 -21.10
N VAL A 463 13.27 -7.77 -20.01
CA VAL A 463 13.43 -6.62 -19.12
C VAL A 463 14.03 -7.10 -17.82
N PHE A 464 15.01 -6.36 -17.30
CA PHE A 464 15.82 -6.80 -16.17
C PHE A 464 15.61 -5.88 -14.97
N LYS A 465 15.31 -6.47 -13.81
CA LYS A 465 15.46 -5.78 -12.51
C LYS A 465 16.85 -6.03 -11.95
N PHE A 466 17.25 -5.24 -10.95
CA PHE A 466 18.51 -5.45 -10.22
C PHE A 466 18.23 -5.89 -8.78
N GLY A 467 18.76 -7.06 -8.42
CA GLY A 467 18.79 -7.61 -7.05
C GLY A 467 20.22 -7.99 -6.68
N ASN A 468 20.51 -9.29 -6.56
CA ASN A 468 21.89 -9.80 -6.45
C ASN A 468 22.60 -9.92 -7.82
N GLY A 469 22.20 -9.09 -8.77
CA GLY A 469 22.50 -9.20 -10.20
C GLY A 469 21.30 -8.84 -11.06
N TYR A 470 21.46 -8.94 -12.38
CA TYR A 470 20.37 -8.71 -13.33
C TYR A 470 19.49 -9.95 -13.47
N GLU A 471 18.22 -9.79 -13.16
CA GLU A 471 17.22 -10.85 -13.23
C GLU A 471 16.14 -10.47 -14.25
N PRO A 472 15.83 -11.34 -15.24
CA PRO A 472 14.73 -11.08 -16.15
C PRO A 472 13.39 -11.13 -15.41
N ILE A 473 12.45 -10.30 -15.84
CA ILE A 473 11.09 -10.24 -15.28
C ILE A 473 10.04 -10.46 -16.37
N THR A 474 8.85 -10.89 -15.96
CA THR A 474 7.67 -11.02 -16.83
C THR A 474 6.57 -10.02 -16.49
N THR A 475 6.60 -9.49 -15.27
CA THR A 475 5.64 -8.51 -14.73
C THR A 475 6.35 -7.41 -13.99
N THR A 476 5.79 -6.21 -14.04
CA THR A 476 6.34 -5.03 -13.36
C THR A 476 5.69 -4.81 -11.99
N THR A 477 6.40 -4.08 -11.15
CA THR A 477 6.00 -3.67 -9.80
C THR A 477 6.20 -2.16 -9.64
N PRO A 478 5.20 -1.42 -9.13
CA PRO A 478 5.33 0.01 -8.89
C PRO A 478 6.50 0.37 -7.98
N GLY A 479 7.15 1.51 -8.25
CA GLY A 479 8.30 2.00 -7.48
C GLY A 479 9.63 1.30 -7.77
N THR A 480 9.64 0.24 -8.58
CA THR A 480 10.86 -0.49 -8.97
C THR A 480 11.41 0.03 -10.32
N GLY A 481 12.74 0.13 -10.42
CA GLY A 481 13.43 0.48 -11.68
C GLY A 481 13.90 -0.75 -12.46
N TYR A 482 13.98 -0.63 -13.78
CA TYR A 482 14.34 -1.71 -14.70
C TYR A 482 15.24 -1.23 -15.83
N TRP A 483 16.01 -2.17 -16.38
CA TRP A 483 16.63 -2.04 -17.70
C TRP A 483 15.72 -2.61 -18.78
N MET A 484 15.48 -1.83 -19.82
CA MET A 484 14.66 -2.21 -20.96
C MET A 484 15.32 -1.75 -22.26
N MET A 485 15.46 -2.66 -23.22
CA MET A 485 15.99 -2.35 -24.55
C MET A 485 14.86 -2.06 -25.51
N ASN A 486 15.04 -1.09 -26.39
CA ASN A 486 14.01 -0.62 -27.31
C ASN A 486 14.56 -0.47 -28.74
N ASN A 487 13.68 -0.64 -29.73
CA ASN A 487 14.02 -0.47 -31.15
C ASN A 487 13.61 0.92 -31.64
N GLY A 488 14.59 1.77 -31.90
CA GLY A 488 14.38 3.18 -32.22
C GLY A 488 13.91 3.98 -31.00
N ALA A 489 13.91 5.31 -31.12
CA ALA A 489 13.29 6.16 -30.12
C ALA A 489 11.76 5.93 -30.10
N GLN A 490 11.16 5.81 -28.92
CA GLN A 490 9.72 5.60 -28.75
C GLN A 490 9.14 6.54 -27.69
N THR A 491 7.88 6.90 -27.88
CA THR A 491 7.08 7.62 -26.90
C THR A 491 5.92 6.73 -26.46
N TYR A 492 5.90 6.33 -25.20
CA TYR A 492 4.81 5.57 -24.60
C TYR A 492 3.83 6.51 -23.90
N ASN A 493 2.53 6.35 -24.18
CA ASN A 493 1.46 7.16 -23.60
C ASN A 493 0.52 6.25 -22.80
N TYR A 494 0.30 6.59 -21.54
CA TYR A 494 -0.56 5.85 -20.62
C TYR A 494 -1.64 6.79 -20.09
N PRO A 495 -2.89 6.69 -20.57
CA PRO A 495 -3.94 7.67 -20.27
C PRO A 495 -4.72 7.41 -18.98
N ALA A 496 -4.41 6.35 -18.22
CA ALA A 496 -5.20 5.96 -17.06
C ALA A 496 -4.43 5.05 -16.09
N ILE A 497 -3.20 5.41 -15.72
CA ILE A 497 -2.46 4.64 -14.71
C ILE A 497 -3.16 4.81 -13.37
N GLN A 498 -3.50 3.73 -12.70
CA GLN A 498 -4.09 3.75 -11.36
C GLN A 498 -3.03 4.13 -10.33
N ILE A 499 -3.31 5.17 -9.55
CA ILE A 499 -2.50 5.63 -8.41
C ILE A 499 -2.52 4.55 -7.34
N VAL A 500 -1.36 4.29 -6.77
CA VAL A 500 -1.15 3.31 -5.70
C VAL A 500 -0.55 4.01 -4.49
N PRO A 501 -0.73 3.47 -3.27
CA PRO A 501 0.01 3.94 -2.10
C PRO A 501 1.53 3.85 -2.31
N HIS A 502 2.28 4.83 -1.81
CA HIS A 502 3.74 4.87 -1.84
C HIS A 502 4.35 3.95 -0.77
N ASN A 503 4.12 2.64 -0.91
CA ASN A 503 4.63 1.65 0.04
C ASN A 503 6.17 1.68 0.08
N PRO A 504 6.80 1.56 1.28
CA PRO A 504 8.26 1.50 1.38
C PRO A 504 8.85 0.37 0.52
N ILE A 505 9.89 0.69 -0.24
CA ILE A 505 10.53 -0.25 -1.17
C ILE A 505 11.65 -0.98 -0.42
N ASN A 506 11.54 -2.30 -0.28
CA ASN A 506 12.60 -3.11 0.30
C ASN A 506 13.85 -3.06 -0.58
N ALA A 507 15.01 -2.84 0.04
CA ALA A 507 16.28 -2.66 -0.63
C ALA A 507 17.40 -3.38 0.13
N VAL A 508 18.41 -3.83 -0.61
CA VAL A 508 19.60 -4.48 -0.05
C VAL A 508 20.74 -3.49 0.11
N ALA A 509 21.77 -3.88 0.88
CA ALA A 509 23.02 -3.13 0.93
C ALA A 509 23.64 -3.02 -0.47
N GLY A 510 24.20 -1.86 -0.81
CA GLY A 510 24.74 -1.55 -2.13
C GLY A 510 23.69 -0.93 -3.08
N TRP A 511 23.89 -1.15 -4.38
CA TRP A 511 23.09 -0.54 -5.43
C TRP A 511 21.72 -1.18 -5.60
N ASN A 512 20.68 -0.35 -5.75
CA ASN A 512 19.30 -0.74 -6.01
C ASN A 512 18.73 0.13 -7.15
N MET A 513 17.80 -0.44 -7.92
CA MET A 513 17.06 0.31 -8.95
C MET A 513 15.65 0.65 -8.46
N ILE A 514 15.31 1.94 -8.48
CA ILE A 514 14.00 2.46 -8.06
C ILE A 514 13.33 3.25 -9.18
N GLY A 515 12.04 3.55 -9.01
CA GLY A 515 11.24 4.38 -9.89
C GLY A 515 10.30 5.30 -9.12
N GLY A 516 9.85 6.38 -9.75
CA GLY A 516 8.86 7.29 -9.17
C GLY A 516 7.42 6.75 -9.27
N TYR A 517 6.51 7.37 -8.52
CA TYR A 517 5.07 7.14 -8.58
C TYR A 517 4.40 8.18 -9.49
N GLU A 518 3.22 8.72 -9.16
CA GLU A 518 2.48 9.65 -10.03
C GLU A 518 3.05 11.08 -10.05
N LEU A 519 3.89 11.43 -9.07
CA LEU A 519 4.48 12.76 -8.94
C LEU A 519 5.99 12.75 -9.20
N SER A 520 6.49 13.85 -9.78
CA SER A 520 7.93 14.14 -9.79
C SER A 520 8.35 14.64 -8.41
N VAL A 521 9.30 13.96 -7.77
CA VAL A 521 9.74 14.25 -6.40
C VAL A 521 11.23 14.57 -6.34
N ALA A 522 11.65 15.34 -5.33
CA ALA A 522 13.06 15.71 -5.16
C ALA A 522 13.87 14.50 -4.66
N SER A 523 14.99 14.20 -5.32
CA SER A 523 15.94 13.15 -4.92
C SER A 523 16.51 13.34 -3.50
N ALA A 524 16.61 14.60 -3.05
CA ALA A 524 17.02 14.97 -1.71
C ALA A 524 15.98 14.58 -0.64
N GLY A 525 14.70 14.50 -1.01
CA GLY A 525 13.60 14.12 -0.12
C GLY A 525 13.47 12.61 0.13
N ILE A 526 14.21 11.78 -0.61
CA ILE A 526 14.17 10.33 -0.41
C ILE A 526 14.81 9.98 0.94
N THR A 527 14.07 9.22 1.74
CA THR A 527 14.49 8.77 3.08
C THR A 527 14.53 7.25 3.16
N THR A 528 15.04 6.73 4.27
CA THR A 528 15.25 5.30 4.49
C THR A 528 14.78 4.86 5.87
N VAL A 529 14.48 3.57 6.02
CA VAL A 529 14.21 2.91 7.30
C VAL A 529 15.14 1.69 7.44
N PRO A 530 16.03 1.65 8.45
CA PRO A 530 16.39 2.72 9.38
C PRO A 530 16.84 4.03 8.68
N PRO A 531 16.73 5.20 9.34
CA PRO A 531 17.16 6.46 8.74
C PRO A 531 18.67 6.50 8.54
N GLY A 532 19.12 7.14 7.46
CA GLY A 532 20.53 7.40 7.18
C GLY A 532 21.25 6.32 6.37
N LEU A 533 20.51 5.36 5.78
CA LEU A 533 21.13 4.32 4.95
C LEU A 533 21.57 4.80 3.56
N LYS A 534 21.00 5.90 3.06
CA LYS A 534 21.34 6.43 1.71
C LYS A 534 22.81 6.85 1.65
N ASN A 535 23.57 6.23 0.74
CA ASN A 535 24.97 6.51 0.50
C ASN A 535 25.16 7.26 -0.84
N GLY A 536 25.53 8.52 -0.79
CA GLY A 536 25.93 9.29 -1.97
C GLY A 536 24.80 9.68 -2.94
N ILE A 537 25.17 9.73 -4.22
CA ILE A 537 24.39 10.34 -5.30
C ILE A 537 23.37 9.34 -5.88
N ILE A 538 22.17 9.83 -6.19
CA ILE A 538 21.20 9.08 -7.00
C ILE A 538 21.49 9.36 -8.47
N TYR A 539 21.60 8.31 -9.28
CA TYR A 539 21.95 8.45 -10.69
C TYR A 539 20.78 8.13 -11.61
N LYS A 540 20.65 8.93 -12.66
CA LYS A 540 19.84 8.65 -13.85
C LYS A 540 20.73 8.33 -15.04
N LEU A 541 20.15 7.76 -16.08
CA LEU A 541 20.82 7.55 -17.35
C LEU A 541 20.47 8.68 -18.32
N SER A 542 21.47 9.43 -18.76
CA SER A 542 21.32 10.52 -19.74
C SER A 542 22.69 10.82 -20.36
N ASN A 543 23.04 10.15 -21.45
CA ASN A 543 24.40 10.13 -22.01
C ASN A 543 25.43 9.67 -20.96
N GLY A 544 25.21 8.47 -20.42
CA GLY A 544 25.94 7.93 -19.27
C GLY A 544 25.24 8.21 -17.93
N TYR A 545 25.87 7.80 -16.83
CA TYR A 545 25.34 8.05 -15.49
C TYR A 545 25.53 9.50 -15.08
N GLN A 546 24.41 10.16 -14.77
CA GLN A 546 24.36 11.56 -14.36
C GLN A 546 23.62 11.69 -13.03
N PRO A 547 24.00 12.63 -12.14
CA PRO A 547 23.24 12.91 -10.93
C PRO A 547 21.78 13.27 -11.25
N ALA A 548 20.84 12.65 -10.53
CA ALA A 548 19.43 12.93 -10.62
C ALA A 548 19.02 13.93 -9.53
N THR A 549 18.41 15.04 -9.92
CA THR A 549 17.83 16.01 -8.98
C THR A 549 16.39 15.64 -8.60
N THR A 550 15.67 14.99 -9.52
CA THR A 550 14.29 14.53 -9.35
C THR A 550 14.17 13.05 -9.69
N ILE A 551 13.16 12.40 -9.10
CA ILE A 551 12.65 11.10 -9.50
C ILE A 551 11.34 11.34 -10.24
N ASP A 552 11.35 11.11 -11.54
CA ASP A 552 10.23 11.37 -12.44
C ASP A 552 9.47 10.08 -12.73
N PRO A 553 8.13 10.13 -12.81
CA PRO A 553 7.30 8.97 -13.13
C PRO A 553 7.72 8.30 -14.44
N GLY A 554 7.82 6.96 -14.43
CA GLY A 554 8.12 6.16 -15.63
C GLY A 554 9.60 5.98 -15.98
N TYR A 555 10.51 6.67 -15.27
CA TYR A 555 11.96 6.52 -15.45
C TYR A 555 12.60 5.77 -14.28
N GLY A 556 13.68 5.04 -14.56
CA GLY A 556 14.43 4.29 -13.54
C GLY A 556 15.62 5.10 -13.00
N TYR A 557 15.99 4.82 -11.74
CA TYR A 557 17.07 5.52 -11.04
C TYR A 557 17.89 4.53 -10.18
N TRP A 558 19.17 4.83 -10.01
CA TRP A 558 20.07 4.09 -9.11
C TRP A 558 20.21 4.79 -7.77
N ILE A 559 20.15 4.02 -6.70
CA ILE A 559 20.38 4.46 -5.32
C ILE A 559 21.25 3.44 -4.58
N ASN A 560 22.24 3.92 -3.83
CA ASN A 560 23.15 3.07 -3.04
C ASN A 560 22.80 3.18 -1.55
N LEU A 561 22.78 2.04 -0.85
CA LEU A 561 22.54 1.96 0.58
C LEU A 561 23.73 1.34 1.32
N THR A 562 24.03 1.83 2.52
CA THR A 562 25.09 1.28 3.38
C THR A 562 24.73 -0.08 4.00
N ASP A 563 23.44 -0.36 4.19
CA ASP A 563 22.90 -1.62 4.71
C ASP A 563 21.52 -1.90 4.09
N ALA A 564 20.99 -3.11 4.29
CA ALA A 564 19.63 -3.46 3.89
C ALA A 564 18.59 -2.66 4.70
N GLY A 565 17.47 -2.33 4.06
CA GLY A 565 16.41 -1.55 4.69
C GLY A 565 15.27 -1.25 3.71
N GLN A 566 14.56 -0.16 3.96
CA GLN A 566 13.47 0.29 3.11
C GLN A 566 13.71 1.72 2.62
N ILE A 567 13.35 1.98 1.37
CA ILE A 567 13.42 3.31 0.74
C ILE A 567 12.01 3.90 0.72
N ILE A 568 11.89 5.15 1.16
CA ILE A 568 10.63 5.89 1.18
C ILE A 568 10.69 7.00 0.12
N ILE A 569 9.77 6.94 -0.84
CA ILE A 569 9.58 7.97 -1.86
C ILE A 569 8.50 8.95 -1.36
N PRO A 570 8.78 10.26 -1.28
CA PRO A 570 7.81 11.25 -0.80
C PRO A 570 6.50 11.28 -1.61
N GLU A 571 5.40 11.66 -0.96
CA GLU A 571 4.08 11.87 -1.58
C GLU A 571 3.85 13.32 -2.04
N THR A 572 4.88 14.16 -1.97
CA THR A 572 4.79 15.59 -2.30
C THR A 572 5.61 15.94 -3.53
N MET A 573 5.04 16.73 -4.44
CA MET A 573 5.76 17.23 -5.61
C MET A 573 7.04 17.99 -5.26
N ALA A 574 8.06 17.82 -6.10
CA ALA A 574 9.28 18.60 -6.02
C ALA A 574 8.97 20.10 -6.12
N LYS A 575 9.42 20.89 -5.14
CA LYS A 575 9.59 22.34 -5.34
C LYS A 575 10.72 22.53 -6.35
N ARG A 576 10.71 23.61 -7.15
CA ARG A 576 11.85 23.93 -8.04
C ARG A 576 13.12 24.08 -7.20
N GLU A 577 13.91 23.01 -7.12
CA GLU A 577 15.20 23.04 -6.44
C GLU A 577 16.28 23.49 -7.42
N LYS A 578 17.24 24.26 -6.91
CA LYS A 578 18.51 24.46 -7.62
C LYS A 578 19.21 23.10 -7.69
N SER A 579 19.85 22.81 -8.82
CA SER A 579 20.72 21.63 -8.95
C SER A 579 21.66 21.55 -7.76
N ALA A 580 21.53 20.51 -6.94
CA ALA A 580 22.48 20.27 -5.86
C ALA A 580 23.88 20.15 -6.46
N GLU A 581 24.82 20.97 -5.98
CA GLU A 581 26.23 20.85 -6.34
C GLU A 581 26.80 19.65 -5.57
N TRP A 582 26.74 18.48 -6.20
CA TRP A 582 27.26 17.23 -5.63
C TRP A 582 28.79 17.18 -5.59
N PHE A 583 29.43 17.98 -6.44
CA PHE A 583 30.88 18.06 -6.57
C PHE A 583 31.36 19.45 -6.17
N PRO A 584 32.40 19.57 -5.33
CA PRO A 584 33.00 20.86 -5.01
C PRO A 584 33.48 21.57 -6.29
N GLN A 585 33.17 22.87 -6.40
CA GLN A 585 33.49 23.64 -7.61
C GLN A 585 35.00 23.76 -7.89
N ASP A 586 35.82 23.67 -6.84
CA ASP A 586 37.28 23.81 -6.85
C ASP A 586 38.01 22.52 -7.21
N TRP A 587 37.30 21.40 -7.34
CA TRP A 587 37.92 20.14 -7.76
C TRP A 587 38.36 20.19 -9.22
N PRO A 588 39.60 19.79 -9.53
CA PRO A 588 40.04 19.64 -10.91
C PRO A 588 39.19 18.62 -11.66
N LYS A 589 39.07 18.80 -12.98
CA LYS A 589 38.16 18.04 -13.83
C LYS A 589 38.89 17.46 -15.03
N ILE A 590 38.48 16.26 -15.43
CA ILE A 590 38.82 15.68 -16.73
C ILE A 590 37.52 15.62 -17.53
N LEU A 591 37.45 16.43 -18.58
CA LEU A 591 36.31 16.51 -19.48
C LEU A 591 36.59 15.64 -20.71
N LEU A 592 35.63 14.80 -21.05
CA LEU A 592 35.67 13.92 -22.21
C LEU A 592 34.52 14.27 -23.13
N THR A 593 34.83 14.51 -24.40
CA THR A 593 33.85 14.76 -25.46
C THR A 593 34.07 13.77 -26.58
N ASP A 594 33.08 12.96 -26.86
CA ASP A 594 33.15 11.97 -27.91
C ASP A 594 32.66 12.52 -29.26
N ASN A 595 32.81 11.73 -30.34
CA ASN A 595 32.43 12.16 -31.69
C ASN A 595 30.91 12.28 -31.92
N GLN A 596 30.09 11.83 -30.97
CA GLN A 596 28.64 12.07 -30.98
C GLN A 596 28.26 13.33 -30.20
N GLY A 597 29.24 14.08 -29.69
CA GLY A 597 29.04 15.29 -28.88
C GLY A 597 28.60 14.99 -27.45
N ARG A 598 28.74 13.74 -26.98
CA ARG A 598 28.43 13.36 -25.60
C ARG A 598 29.57 13.83 -24.71
N ASN A 599 29.22 14.64 -23.72
CA ASN A 599 30.17 15.18 -22.74
C ASN A 599 30.07 14.39 -21.42
N TYR A 600 31.22 14.06 -20.85
CA TYR A 600 31.31 13.43 -19.53
C TYR A 600 32.44 14.04 -18.72
N THR A 601 32.20 14.23 -17.43
CA THR A 601 33.16 14.86 -16.53
C THR A 601 33.54 13.89 -15.42
N LEU A 602 34.83 13.60 -15.30
CA LEU A 602 35.43 12.97 -14.14
C LEU A 602 36.06 14.04 -13.25
N TYR A 603 36.10 13.77 -11.95
CA TYR A 603 36.61 14.73 -10.96
C TYR A 603 37.87 14.21 -10.28
N CYS A 604 38.76 15.13 -9.91
CA CYS A 604 39.99 14.82 -9.20
C CYS A 604 39.82 15.29 -7.75
N GLY A 605 39.68 14.34 -6.82
CA GLY A 605 39.52 14.65 -5.40
C GLY A 605 40.83 15.16 -4.79
N GLN A 606 40.72 16.08 -3.84
CA GLN A 606 41.86 16.51 -3.02
C GLN A 606 42.26 15.44 -1.98
N ASP A 607 43.46 15.54 -1.41
CA ASP A 607 44.03 14.53 -0.52
C ASP A 607 43.13 14.14 0.67
N ASN A 608 42.40 15.10 1.23
CA ASN A 608 41.51 14.88 2.38
C ASN A 608 40.06 14.52 2.02
N ALA A 609 39.72 14.43 0.73
CA ALA A 609 38.36 14.10 0.30
C ALA A 609 38.00 12.64 0.61
N ASP A 610 36.83 12.42 1.20
CA ASP A 610 36.21 11.09 1.23
C ASP A 610 35.51 10.84 -0.10
N LEU A 611 35.95 9.77 -0.78
CA LEU A 611 35.46 9.39 -2.09
C LEU A 611 34.41 8.25 -2.07
N SER A 612 34.02 7.78 -0.88
CA SER A 612 33.07 6.69 -0.70
C SER A 612 31.68 6.98 -1.31
N GLN A 613 31.24 8.24 -1.27
CA GLN A 613 29.94 8.71 -1.77
C GLN A 613 29.88 8.95 -3.30
N TYR A 614 31.01 8.82 -4.00
CA TYR A 614 31.15 9.08 -5.45
C TYR A 614 31.30 7.80 -6.27
N GLU A 615 30.90 6.68 -5.69
CA GLU A 615 30.76 5.42 -6.39
C GLU A 615 29.71 5.58 -7.51
N LEU A 616 30.01 5.02 -8.68
CA LEU A 616 29.07 4.93 -9.79
C LEU A 616 28.26 3.63 -9.68
N PRO A 617 27.03 3.62 -10.22
CA PRO A 617 26.26 2.40 -10.33
C PRO A 617 27.00 1.28 -11.09
N PRO A 618 26.51 0.03 -11.01
CA PRO A 618 27.02 -1.06 -11.83
C PRO A 618 27.13 -0.62 -13.29
N ALA A 619 28.14 -1.12 -14.03
CA ALA A 619 28.31 -0.74 -15.42
C ALA A 619 27.00 -0.95 -16.21
N PRO A 620 26.63 0.00 -17.10
CA PRO A 620 25.44 -0.18 -17.91
C PRO A 620 25.66 -1.34 -18.91
N PRO A 621 24.59 -1.82 -19.55
CA PRO A 621 24.71 -2.86 -20.58
C PRO A 621 25.78 -2.57 -21.64
N GLU A 622 26.35 -3.63 -22.20
CA GLU A 622 27.46 -3.53 -23.16
C GLU A 622 27.12 -2.62 -24.35
N GLY A 623 28.09 -1.81 -24.77
CA GLY A 623 27.94 -0.85 -25.86
C GLY A 623 27.36 0.51 -25.46
N MET A 624 26.81 0.64 -24.25
CA MET A 624 26.37 1.94 -23.73
C MET A 624 27.55 2.85 -23.38
N PHE A 625 27.33 4.16 -23.52
CA PHE A 625 28.30 5.17 -23.14
C PHE A 625 28.48 5.20 -21.62
N ASP A 626 29.70 4.91 -21.18
CA ASP A 626 30.08 4.92 -19.78
C ASP A 626 31.58 5.21 -19.65
N VAL A 627 31.91 6.15 -18.78
CA VAL A 627 33.28 6.55 -18.51
C VAL A 627 33.45 6.59 -16.99
N ARG A 628 34.41 5.85 -16.48
CA ARG A 628 34.64 5.73 -15.03
C ARG A 628 36.09 5.42 -14.72
N PHE A 629 36.53 5.74 -13.50
CA PHE A 629 37.79 5.20 -12.99
C PHE A 629 37.67 3.68 -12.76
N GLU A 630 38.78 2.95 -12.84
CA GLU A 630 38.84 1.49 -12.58
C GLU A 630 38.40 1.13 -11.15
N THR A 631 38.36 2.12 -10.26
CA THR A 631 37.79 2.03 -8.91
C THR A 631 36.26 2.10 -8.85
N ASN A 632 35.56 2.09 -10.00
CA ASN A 632 34.11 2.27 -10.15
C ASN A 632 33.58 3.60 -9.59
N LYS A 633 34.38 4.65 -9.63
CA LYS A 633 34.00 5.99 -9.16
C LYS A 633 34.00 6.99 -10.30
N ILE A 634 33.25 8.07 -10.11
CA ILE A 634 33.30 9.26 -10.98
C ILE A 634 34.41 10.23 -10.55
N ALA A 635 34.97 10.05 -9.35
CA ALA A 635 36.04 10.88 -8.80
C ALA A 635 37.20 10.03 -8.24
N GLU A 636 38.44 10.47 -8.42
CA GLU A 636 39.64 9.80 -7.91
C GLU A 636 40.72 10.79 -7.46
N LYS A 637 41.63 10.37 -6.57
CA LYS A 637 42.78 11.19 -6.17
C LYS A 637 43.93 10.99 -7.15
N LEU A 638 44.38 12.08 -7.78
CA LEU A 638 45.49 12.03 -8.73
C LEU A 638 46.80 12.48 -8.08
N GLY A 639 47.77 11.57 -8.08
CA GLY A 639 49.16 11.82 -7.72
C GLY A 639 50.09 11.26 -8.78
N THR A 640 51.30 10.85 -8.41
CA THR A 640 52.28 10.25 -9.35
C THR A 640 51.90 8.84 -9.80
N GLU A 641 51.02 8.16 -9.06
CA GLU A 641 50.47 6.86 -9.43
C GLU A 641 49.48 6.98 -10.60
N ILE A 642 49.61 6.10 -11.59
CA ILE A 642 48.68 6.04 -12.72
C ILE A 642 47.35 5.41 -12.26
N LYS A 643 46.28 6.18 -12.36
CA LYS A 643 44.89 5.72 -12.22
C LYS A 643 44.34 5.40 -13.60
N LYS A 644 43.60 4.30 -13.75
CA LYS A 644 43.01 3.94 -15.05
C LYS A 644 41.57 4.44 -15.16
N ILE A 645 41.20 4.87 -16.34
CA ILE A 645 39.83 5.22 -16.74
C ILE A 645 39.39 4.24 -17.81
N HIS A 646 38.22 3.64 -17.61
CA HIS A 646 37.55 2.78 -18.58
C HIS A 646 36.68 3.62 -19.52
N LEU A 647 36.70 3.27 -20.81
CA LEU A 647 35.96 3.92 -21.87
C LEU A 647 35.07 2.89 -22.57
N SER A 648 33.78 2.92 -22.24
CA SER A 648 32.76 2.02 -22.79
C SER A 648 31.79 2.81 -23.66
N GLY A 649 31.43 2.26 -24.83
CA GLY A 649 30.46 2.88 -25.76
C GLY A 649 30.86 4.26 -26.31
N VAL A 650 32.13 4.68 -26.15
CA VAL A 650 32.67 5.96 -26.62
C VAL A 650 32.85 5.95 -28.13
N ALA A 651 32.40 7.01 -28.81
CA ALA A 651 32.61 7.21 -30.24
C ALA A 651 33.88 8.03 -30.49
N TYR A 652 34.76 7.54 -31.37
CA TYR A 652 36.01 8.22 -31.72
C TYR A 652 35.84 9.11 -32.97
N PRO A 653 36.61 10.21 -33.10
CA PRO A 653 37.65 10.68 -32.17
C PRO A 653 37.13 11.14 -30.80
N LEU A 654 37.92 10.89 -29.75
CA LEU A 654 37.67 11.30 -28.38
C LEU A 654 38.54 12.49 -28.02
N THR A 655 37.93 13.60 -27.59
CA THR A 655 38.66 14.76 -27.06
C THR A 655 38.70 14.71 -25.54
N ILE A 656 39.89 14.90 -24.98
CA ILE A 656 40.13 15.00 -23.54
C ILE A 656 40.65 16.40 -23.23
N ARG A 657 40.04 17.04 -22.24
CA ARG A 657 40.47 18.33 -21.70
C ARG A 657 40.57 18.23 -20.18
N THR A 658 41.50 18.96 -19.59
CA THR A 658 41.63 19.06 -18.13
C THR A 658 41.42 20.48 -17.65
N GLU A 659 40.87 20.65 -16.45
CA GLU A 659 40.69 21.96 -15.79
C GLU A 659 41.19 21.89 -14.35
N GLY A 660 42.05 22.84 -13.96
CA GLY A 660 42.59 22.93 -12.60
C GLY A 660 43.72 21.95 -12.28
N ILE A 661 44.14 21.11 -13.23
CA ILE A 661 45.25 20.16 -13.07
C ILE A 661 45.95 19.88 -14.40
N ASP A 662 47.27 19.72 -14.33
CA ASP A 662 48.09 19.21 -15.43
C ASP A 662 48.23 17.69 -15.29
N ILE A 663 47.96 16.94 -16.36
CA ILE A 663 47.91 15.48 -16.30
C ILE A 663 48.82 14.82 -17.33
N ARG A 664 49.35 13.65 -16.96
CA ARG A 664 50.00 12.72 -17.87
C ARG A 664 49.00 11.65 -18.30
N LEU A 665 48.92 11.41 -19.61
CA LEU A 665 48.04 10.43 -20.24
C LEU A 665 48.84 9.30 -20.91
N THR A 666 48.39 8.08 -20.68
CA THR A 666 48.95 6.83 -21.24
C THR A 666 47.85 5.93 -21.78
N ASP A 667 48.17 5.03 -22.70
CA ASP A 667 47.28 3.90 -23.05
C ASP A 667 47.40 2.77 -22.02
N ASP A 668 46.61 1.70 -22.20
CA ASP A 668 46.62 0.55 -21.28
C ASP A 668 47.95 -0.22 -21.25
N MET A 669 48.79 -0.09 -22.29
CA MET A 669 50.13 -0.68 -22.36
C MET A 669 51.21 0.23 -21.76
N GLY A 670 50.84 1.41 -21.25
CA GLY A 670 51.76 2.39 -20.68
C GLY A 670 52.48 3.24 -21.72
N LYS A 671 52.09 3.16 -23.00
CA LYS A 671 52.59 4.09 -24.03
C LYS A 671 52.07 5.48 -23.71
N VAL A 672 52.96 6.47 -23.74
CA VAL A 672 52.58 7.86 -23.48
C VAL A 672 51.74 8.39 -24.64
N LEU A 673 50.53 8.85 -24.32
CA LEU A 673 49.64 9.56 -25.25
C LEU A 673 49.90 11.07 -25.19
N LYS A 674 50.11 11.59 -23.98
CA LYS A 674 50.57 12.96 -23.73
C LYS A 674 51.34 13.01 -22.41
N SER A 675 52.57 13.52 -22.44
CA SER A 675 53.47 13.61 -21.29
C SER A 675 52.97 14.62 -20.25
N ASN A 676 52.47 15.76 -20.72
CA ASN A 676 51.89 16.84 -19.94
C ASN A 676 50.77 17.53 -20.74
N LEU A 677 49.51 17.21 -20.43
CA LEU A 677 48.35 17.94 -20.90
C LEU A 677 48.02 19.02 -19.88
N LYS A 678 48.22 20.29 -20.25
CA LYS A 678 48.03 21.40 -19.32
C LYS A 678 46.55 21.70 -19.08
N SER A 679 46.23 22.26 -17.92
CA SER A 679 44.91 22.83 -17.63
C SER A 679 44.45 23.77 -18.76
N GLY A 680 43.31 23.46 -19.37
CA GLY A 680 42.69 24.18 -20.48
C GLY A 680 43.09 23.69 -21.88
N GLU A 681 44.11 22.84 -22.00
CA GLU A 681 44.51 22.23 -23.28
C GLU A 681 43.66 21.00 -23.62
N GLU A 682 43.54 20.70 -24.91
CA GLU A 682 42.79 19.57 -25.43
C GLU A 682 43.72 18.57 -26.15
N LEU A 683 43.45 17.28 -25.95
CA LEU A 683 44.06 16.17 -26.68
C LEU A 683 42.97 15.40 -27.42
N THR A 684 43.13 15.23 -28.73
CA THR A 684 42.25 14.35 -29.53
C THR A 684 42.90 13.00 -29.75
N ILE A 685 42.21 11.94 -29.34
CA ILE A 685 42.58 10.55 -29.56
C ILE A 685 41.73 10.00 -30.72
N ASN A 686 42.38 9.59 -31.80
CA ASN A 686 41.71 9.00 -32.97
C ASN A 686 41.64 7.47 -32.93
N ASP A 687 42.48 6.83 -32.10
CA ASP A 687 42.60 5.38 -32.04
C ASP A 687 41.45 4.75 -31.26
N ALA A 688 40.49 4.17 -31.98
CA ALA A 688 39.32 3.51 -31.41
C ALA A 688 39.62 2.20 -30.66
N THR A 689 40.84 1.67 -30.75
CA THR A 689 41.26 0.46 -30.01
C THR A 689 41.56 0.76 -28.55
N ILE A 690 41.81 2.02 -28.19
CA ILE A 690 42.04 2.45 -26.81
C ILE A 690 40.72 2.35 -26.04
N LYS A 691 40.56 1.36 -25.16
CA LYS A 691 39.39 1.22 -24.27
C LYS A 691 39.67 1.61 -22.82
N LYS A 692 40.94 1.87 -22.51
CA LYS A 692 41.39 2.38 -21.21
C LYS A 692 42.47 3.42 -21.42
N ILE A 693 42.45 4.45 -20.57
CA ILE A 693 43.50 5.45 -20.50
C ILE A 693 44.05 5.50 -19.07
N GLY A 694 45.36 5.56 -18.93
CA GLY A 694 46.03 5.81 -17.66
C GLY A 694 46.23 7.32 -17.46
N VAL A 695 45.80 7.85 -16.32
CA VAL A 695 45.95 9.24 -15.92
C VAL A 695 46.72 9.36 -14.61
N SER A 696 47.62 10.34 -14.52
CA SER A 696 48.34 10.70 -13.30
C SER A 696 48.57 12.20 -13.27
N SER A 697 48.86 12.76 -12.10
CA SER A 697 49.39 14.11 -11.97
C SER A 697 50.66 14.23 -12.80
N ALA A 698 50.73 15.25 -13.66
CA ALA A 698 51.99 15.62 -14.31
C ALA A 698 52.86 16.37 -13.29
N GLU A 699 53.41 15.66 -12.29
CA GLU A 699 54.47 16.21 -11.45
C GLU A 699 55.72 16.42 -12.31
N LEU A 700 55.83 17.63 -12.85
CA LEU A 700 57.01 18.04 -13.59
C LEU A 700 58.18 18.15 -12.61
N PRO A 701 59.39 17.72 -13.02
CA PRO A 701 60.60 17.97 -12.23
C PRO A 701 60.75 19.48 -12.04
N ARG A 702 61.16 19.91 -10.84
CA ARG A 702 61.35 21.35 -10.56
C ARG A 702 62.64 21.90 -11.14
N GLU A 703 63.59 21.01 -11.41
CA GLU A 703 64.92 21.32 -11.91
C GLU A 703 65.38 20.25 -12.91
N TYR A 704 66.40 20.59 -13.70
CA TYR A 704 67.05 19.58 -14.52
C TYR A 704 67.80 18.60 -13.63
N SER A 705 67.75 17.31 -13.97
CA SER A 705 68.50 16.29 -13.23
C SER A 705 69.00 15.18 -14.15
N LEU A 706 70.14 14.61 -13.78
CA LEU A 706 70.78 13.47 -14.41
C LEU A 706 71.04 12.40 -13.34
N ASP A 707 70.34 11.28 -13.49
CA ASP A 707 70.44 10.15 -12.57
C ASP A 707 71.65 9.28 -12.90
N GLN A 708 72.04 8.47 -11.91
CA GLN A 708 73.04 7.43 -12.10
C GLN A 708 72.52 6.38 -13.11
N ASN A 709 73.34 6.02 -14.10
CA ASN A 709 73.00 5.00 -15.07
C ASN A 709 72.80 3.65 -14.38
N TYR A 710 71.84 2.85 -14.86
CA TYR A 710 71.58 1.51 -14.32
C TYR A 710 71.47 0.48 -15.44
N PRO A 711 72.18 -0.68 -15.34
CA PRO A 711 73.14 -1.03 -14.28
C PRO A 711 74.42 -0.16 -14.33
N ASN A 712 75.16 -0.07 -13.21
CA ASN A 712 76.52 0.48 -13.18
C ASN A 712 77.34 -0.26 -12.10
N PRO A 713 78.37 -1.07 -12.46
CA PRO A 713 78.90 -1.27 -13.81
C PRO A 713 77.92 -1.91 -14.80
N PHE A 714 78.12 -1.71 -16.11
CA PHE A 714 77.26 -2.26 -17.18
C PHE A 714 78.04 -3.01 -18.26
N ASN A 715 77.36 -3.89 -19.02
CA ASN A 715 77.93 -4.64 -20.14
C ASN A 715 76.87 -5.00 -21.21
N PRO A 716 77.08 -4.61 -22.48
CA PRO A 716 77.59 -3.33 -22.91
C PRO A 716 76.49 -2.25 -22.86
N THR A 717 75.28 -2.56 -22.37
CA THR A 717 74.11 -1.68 -22.41
C THR A 717 73.70 -1.19 -21.01
N THR A 718 73.34 0.09 -20.89
CA THR A 718 72.78 0.71 -19.68
C THR A 718 71.65 1.67 -20.04
N THR A 719 70.78 1.98 -19.09
CA THR A 719 69.80 3.06 -19.22
C THR A 719 70.25 4.27 -18.40
N ILE A 720 70.17 5.47 -18.99
CA ILE A 720 70.42 6.76 -18.34
C ILE A 720 69.07 7.46 -18.22
N GLN A 721 68.70 7.86 -17.00
CA GLN A 721 67.49 8.62 -16.73
C GLN A 721 67.85 10.08 -16.45
N PHE A 722 67.00 11.00 -16.91
CA PHE A 722 67.17 12.43 -16.68
C PHE A 722 65.82 13.13 -16.67
N ALA A 723 65.79 14.35 -16.13
CA ALA A 723 64.58 15.15 -16.04
C ALA A 723 64.81 16.57 -16.56
N THR A 724 63.76 17.16 -17.14
CA THR A 724 63.75 18.55 -17.60
C THR A 724 62.50 19.28 -17.12
N PRO A 725 62.62 20.43 -16.43
CA PRO A 725 61.48 21.15 -15.84
C PRO A 725 60.61 21.86 -16.87
N LYS A 726 61.11 22.01 -18.10
CA LYS A 726 60.45 22.65 -19.24
C LYS A 726 60.95 22.03 -20.53
N ASP A 727 60.27 22.31 -21.64
CA ASP A 727 60.74 21.91 -22.96
C ASP A 727 62.13 22.51 -23.21
N ALA A 728 63.10 21.66 -23.52
CA ALA A 728 64.50 22.06 -23.65
C ALA A 728 65.25 21.24 -24.69
N GLN A 729 66.17 21.87 -25.40
CA GLN A 729 67.13 21.17 -26.25
C GLN A 729 68.23 20.58 -25.36
N LEU A 730 68.27 19.26 -25.24
CA LEU A 730 69.19 18.56 -24.35
C LEU A 730 70.13 17.65 -25.12
N LYS A 731 71.37 17.62 -24.65
CA LYS A 731 72.43 16.78 -25.21
C LYS A 731 73.05 15.91 -24.12
N ILE A 732 73.25 14.62 -24.43
CA ILE A 732 73.95 13.68 -23.57
C ILE A 732 75.25 13.24 -24.24
N ASN A 733 76.37 13.69 -23.68
CA ASN A 733 77.71 13.42 -24.14
C ASN A 733 78.40 12.39 -23.25
N ILE A 734 79.24 11.54 -23.84
CA ILE A 734 80.06 10.54 -23.18
C ILE A 734 81.52 10.95 -23.35
N TYR A 735 82.26 11.00 -22.25
CA TYR A 735 83.66 11.37 -22.19
C TYR A 735 84.50 10.23 -21.63
N ASN A 736 85.72 10.10 -22.13
CA ASN A 736 86.72 9.23 -21.51
C ASN A 736 87.34 9.90 -20.27
N ILE A 737 88.24 9.19 -19.58
CA ILE A 737 88.89 9.69 -18.36
C ILE A 737 89.83 10.89 -18.60
N LEU A 738 90.25 11.12 -19.85
CA LEU A 738 91.05 12.28 -20.25
C LEU A 738 90.18 13.52 -20.49
N GLY A 739 88.84 13.38 -20.44
CA GLY A 739 87.89 14.46 -20.71
C GLY A 739 87.57 14.66 -22.19
N GLU A 740 88.01 13.75 -23.06
CA GLU A 740 87.69 13.82 -24.49
C GLU A 740 86.27 13.30 -24.73
N ASN A 741 85.44 14.05 -25.47
CA ASN A 741 84.11 13.59 -25.88
C ASN A 741 84.28 12.46 -26.90
N VAL A 742 83.89 11.25 -26.52
CA VAL A 742 84.00 10.06 -27.37
C VAL A 742 82.71 9.74 -28.11
N LEU A 743 81.55 10.23 -27.64
CA LEU A 743 80.26 9.98 -28.25
C LEU A 743 79.16 10.91 -27.72
N THR A 744 78.30 11.42 -28.61
CA THR A 744 76.99 11.98 -28.23
C THR A 744 75.92 10.91 -28.43
N ILE A 745 75.19 10.56 -27.37
CA ILE A 745 74.19 9.48 -27.42
C ILE A 745 72.75 9.99 -27.54
N ALA A 746 72.52 11.27 -27.26
CA ALA A 746 71.22 11.91 -27.41
C ALA A 746 71.40 13.41 -27.67
N GLU A 747 70.72 13.98 -28.65
CA GLU A 747 70.70 15.43 -28.93
C GLU A 747 69.37 15.78 -29.58
N ASN A 748 68.38 16.17 -28.78
CA ASN A 748 67.00 16.43 -29.22
C ASN A 748 66.32 17.46 -28.34
N THR A 749 65.18 17.98 -28.80
CA THR A 749 64.23 18.69 -27.93
C THR A 749 63.42 17.68 -27.13
N TYR A 750 63.47 17.81 -25.81
CA TYR A 750 62.69 17.00 -24.88
C TYR A 750 61.60 17.86 -24.26
N GLU A 751 60.37 17.35 -24.22
CA GLU A 751 59.26 17.99 -23.48
C GLU A 751 59.53 17.99 -21.97
N ALA A 752 58.91 18.88 -21.22
CA ALA A 752 58.95 18.88 -19.75
C ALA A 752 58.60 17.50 -19.17
N GLY A 753 59.44 16.95 -18.29
CA GLY A 753 59.23 15.64 -17.67
C GLY A 753 60.49 14.82 -17.48
N TYR A 754 60.29 13.53 -17.17
CA TYR A 754 61.35 12.55 -16.98
C TYR A 754 61.54 11.70 -18.23
N HIS A 755 62.79 11.50 -18.64
CA HIS A 755 63.19 10.85 -19.88
C HIS A 755 64.23 9.77 -19.62
N LYS A 756 64.33 8.81 -20.55
CA LYS A 756 65.33 7.74 -20.50
C LYS A 756 65.95 7.55 -21.86
N VAL A 757 67.27 7.35 -21.89
CA VAL A 757 68.00 6.93 -23.08
C VAL A 757 68.73 5.63 -22.79
N THR A 758 68.70 4.70 -23.74
CA THR A 758 69.47 3.47 -23.67
C THR A 758 70.80 3.68 -24.38
N PHE A 759 71.90 3.41 -23.69
CA PHE A 759 73.25 3.53 -24.22
C PHE A 759 73.87 2.14 -24.42
N ASN A 760 74.30 1.84 -25.64
CA ASN A 760 75.05 0.63 -25.97
C ASN A 760 76.51 1.01 -26.28
N ALA A 761 77.42 0.60 -25.41
CA ALA A 761 78.85 0.90 -25.47
C ALA A 761 79.69 -0.21 -26.12
N SER A 762 79.10 -1.05 -26.97
CA SER A 762 79.80 -2.18 -27.61
C SER A 762 81.05 -1.76 -28.39
N SER A 763 81.10 -0.54 -28.90
CA SER A 763 82.25 0.03 -29.64
C SER A 763 83.34 0.64 -28.73
N LEU A 764 83.12 0.75 -27.43
CA LEU A 764 84.06 1.35 -26.48
C LEU A 764 84.81 0.28 -25.66
N PRO A 765 86.10 0.44 -25.33
CA PRO A 765 86.82 -0.50 -24.45
C PRO A 765 86.28 -0.49 -23.01
N SER A 766 86.48 -1.56 -22.24
CA SER A 766 86.18 -1.57 -20.80
C SER A 766 86.93 -0.44 -20.09
N GLY A 767 86.27 0.25 -19.16
CA GLY A 767 86.87 1.38 -18.48
C GLY A 767 85.87 2.28 -17.77
N ILE A 768 86.40 3.39 -17.24
CA ILE A 768 85.61 4.44 -16.60
C ILE A 768 85.31 5.52 -17.63
N TYR A 769 84.04 5.91 -17.71
CA TYR A 769 83.55 7.00 -18.54
C TYR A 769 82.79 8.01 -17.67
N ILE A 770 82.67 9.23 -18.19
CA ILE A 770 81.81 10.27 -17.62
C ILE A 770 80.73 10.55 -18.65
N TYR A 771 79.48 10.69 -18.23
CA TYR A 771 78.41 11.18 -19.09
C TYR A 771 77.85 12.48 -18.53
N SER A 772 77.51 13.42 -19.40
CA SER A 772 76.93 14.70 -19.01
C SER A 772 75.61 14.96 -19.73
N LEU A 773 74.67 15.58 -19.02
CA LEU A 773 73.48 16.18 -19.56
C LEU A 773 73.70 17.69 -19.61
N GLU A 774 73.54 18.28 -20.78
CA GLU A 774 73.63 19.73 -20.98
C GLU A 774 72.41 20.28 -21.70
N ASN A 775 72.01 21.49 -21.33
CA ASN A 775 71.07 22.26 -22.14
C ASN A 775 71.85 22.95 -23.27
N SER A 776 71.59 22.51 -24.50
CA SER A 776 72.34 22.90 -25.70
C SER A 776 71.70 24.09 -26.45
N ASP A 777 70.69 24.76 -25.88
CA ASP A 777 70.08 25.94 -26.49
C ASP A 777 71.10 27.10 -26.56
N PRO A 778 71.48 27.55 -27.77
CA PRO A 778 72.51 28.57 -27.96
C PRO A 778 72.08 29.96 -27.49
N THR A 779 70.78 30.18 -27.25
CA THR A 779 70.22 31.47 -26.82
C THR A 779 70.31 31.70 -25.31
N LEU A 780 70.61 30.66 -24.52
CA LEU A 780 70.72 30.75 -23.06
C LEU A 780 71.99 31.51 -22.65
N LYS A 781 71.81 32.49 -21.75
CA LYS A 781 72.92 33.17 -21.06
C LYS A 781 73.70 32.17 -20.21
N SER A 782 74.99 32.42 -19.96
CA SER A 782 75.88 31.53 -19.20
C SER A 782 75.28 31.09 -17.85
N GLU A 783 74.59 31.99 -17.17
CA GLU A 783 73.93 31.76 -15.87
C GLU A 783 72.70 30.82 -15.94
N GLN A 784 72.18 30.57 -17.15
CA GLN A 784 70.99 29.73 -17.40
C GLN A 784 71.34 28.37 -18.00
N ARG A 785 72.62 28.11 -18.29
CA ARG A 785 73.09 26.84 -18.83
C ARG A 785 73.18 25.82 -17.70
N PHE A 786 72.45 24.73 -17.86
CA PHE A 786 72.55 23.58 -16.98
C PHE A 786 73.53 22.57 -17.56
N ILE A 787 74.48 22.11 -16.73
CA ILE A 787 75.30 20.94 -17.01
C ILE A 787 75.42 20.10 -15.74
N GLN A 788 75.16 18.80 -15.86
CA GLN A 788 75.38 17.84 -14.78
C GLN A 788 76.05 16.60 -15.35
N ALA A 789 77.05 16.07 -14.63
CA ALA A 789 77.83 14.92 -15.06
C ALA A 789 77.84 13.81 -14.00
N ARG A 790 77.96 12.58 -14.46
CA ARG A 790 77.98 11.35 -13.65
C ARG A 790 79.02 10.38 -14.20
N LYS A 791 79.56 9.54 -13.33
CA LYS A 791 80.55 8.51 -13.69
C LYS A 791 79.83 7.20 -14.01
N MET A 792 80.28 6.48 -15.03
CA MET A 792 79.84 5.12 -15.35
C MET A 792 81.04 4.19 -15.59
N VAL A 793 80.84 2.89 -15.37
CA VAL A 793 81.88 1.85 -15.49
C VAL A 793 81.40 0.78 -16.46
N LEU A 794 82.11 0.65 -17.59
CA LEU A 794 81.87 -0.40 -18.58
C LEU A 794 82.80 -1.58 -18.29
N ILE A 795 82.24 -2.78 -18.14
CA ILE A 795 82.99 -4.03 -17.96
C ILE A 795 82.55 -5.00 -19.05
N LYS A 796 83.38 -5.22 -20.07
CA LYS A 796 83.13 -6.24 -21.09
C LYS A 796 83.48 -7.64 -20.62
#